data_AF-A0A554R8V2-F1
#
_entry.id   AF-A0A554R8V2-F1
#
_cell.length_a   1.000
_cell.length_b   1.000
_cell.length_c   1.000
_cell.angle_alpha   90.00
_cell.angle_beta   90.00
_cell.angle_gamma   90.00
#
_symmetry.space_group_name_H-M   'P 1'
#
loop_
_entity.id
_entity.type
_entity.pdbx_description
1 polymer ?
#
loop_
_entity_poly.entity_id
_entity_poly.type
_entity_poly.pdbx_seq_one_letter_code
_entity_poly.pdbx_strand_id
1 'polypeptide(L)'
;MVSAGNEALWRARVFDERRAADVAALEEVRRQPDTVTLDHRARLRDELSGLRDLPDRRIVDEPCRWVHYPWRRELVGIIGPQSFSLVRLDRNRNKITRDEQARLRRLRVGIVGLSVGNAIAQALALEGLCGELRLADFDSIDLSNLNRIPVGITDVGVNKAVVAARRIAELDPYLSVSVHTAGVTDASVDAMVDGLDLVVEECDSLDVKMSVRRAARGRGIPVIMETTDRGLLDIERFDLEPQRPLFHGLLGDLDEASVAGLTAQEKIPYALALLSAAELSVKMAASLVEVGSTLSTWPQLGSEVLAGASAVATAVRRFGLGESLPSGRVRIDSGTLLNGLRDPLVDDDGSHSDIPESSVESAVAPTRPADGVEAVLEAIRWAPSGGNAQPWSLQVDGPLIHIHADRDRTSLMDVDGRATHVAIGAAVYNAKVAAAAHGILGHTVLLPDPDSVDLVATVTLGDHRNQFLAQRYPSMLERRTNRGVGARVPIDRGLEDALGDAARDEGGRLHLYTDPHELAAFGDVVGAADRIRYLTPMLHEQMIGELRWPGSDTARTGIDIRTLGLGNGEGAFLDVVRRSDVVTRLARWGAGEALGISARDRITSSSALGVVTVPGSRLEDYVRGGSAAEAVWVCAQENGFGVQPMSPVFLYARDSYDCVRLSDPFASELDALRVSMRGLLDLSGEESIALVLRLSHCPPETVRSARLPANRIRR
;
A
#
# COMPACT_ATOMS: atom_id res chain seq x y z
N MET A 1 -16.36 9.61 36.26
CA MET A 1 -17.76 9.49 36.76
C MET A 1 -18.69 9.68 35.57
N VAL A 2 -19.16 8.57 34.99
CA VAL A 2 -20.20 8.58 33.95
C VAL A 2 -21.53 8.87 34.65
N SER A 3 -22.25 9.93 34.26
CA SER A 3 -23.49 10.30 34.95
C SER A 3 -24.56 9.23 34.73
N ALA A 4 -25.37 8.97 35.76
CA ALA A 4 -26.43 7.95 35.77
C ALA A 4 -27.47 8.08 34.63
N GLY A 5 -27.51 9.21 33.90
CA GLY A 5 -28.33 9.40 32.71
C GLY A 5 -27.85 8.64 31.47
N ASN A 6 -26.57 8.29 31.37
CA ASN A 6 -26.00 7.63 30.19
C ASN A 6 -26.12 6.08 30.25
N GLU A 7 -26.22 5.50 31.45
CA GLU A 7 -26.38 4.04 31.63
C GLU A 7 -27.75 3.52 31.19
N ALA A 8 -28.80 4.34 31.33
CA ALA A 8 -30.16 3.98 30.94
C ALA A 8 -30.31 3.68 29.43
N LEU A 9 -29.33 4.09 28.63
CA LEU A 9 -29.33 3.88 27.18
C LEU A 9 -28.99 2.44 26.78
N TRP A 10 -28.28 1.66 27.59
CA TRP A 10 -27.76 0.35 27.20
C TRP A 10 -27.85 -0.73 28.28
N ARG A 11 -28.09 -0.36 29.55
CA ARG A 11 -28.07 -1.31 30.66
C ARG A 11 -29.45 -1.91 30.93
N ALA A 12 -29.57 -3.22 30.84
CA ALA A 12 -30.73 -3.94 31.34
C ALA A 12 -30.76 -3.88 32.88
N ARG A 13 -31.95 -3.64 33.45
CA ARG A 13 -32.11 -3.55 34.91
C ARG A 13 -32.69 -4.86 35.43
N VAL A 14 -31.91 -5.61 36.19
CA VAL A 14 -32.29 -6.88 36.81
C VAL A 14 -32.81 -6.63 38.22
N PHE A 15 -34.06 -7.03 38.48
CA PHE A 15 -34.74 -6.91 39.75
C PHE A 15 -34.86 -8.28 40.44
N ASP A 16 -34.42 -8.32 41.70
CA ASP A 16 -34.58 -9.44 42.62
C ASP A 16 -35.67 -9.08 43.65
N GLU A 17 -36.83 -9.73 43.55
CA GLU A 17 -37.99 -9.46 44.40
C GLU A 17 -37.73 -9.73 45.90
N ARG A 18 -36.59 -10.33 46.26
CA ARG A 18 -36.13 -10.48 47.65
C ARG A 18 -35.52 -9.19 48.22
N ARG A 19 -35.16 -8.22 47.38
CA ARG A 19 -34.59 -6.93 47.79
C ARG A 19 -35.68 -5.85 47.76
N ALA A 20 -35.98 -5.26 48.93
CA ALA A 20 -37.03 -4.23 49.03
C ALA A 20 -36.85 -3.05 48.06
N ALA A 21 -35.60 -2.63 47.82
CA ALA A 21 -35.28 -1.56 46.88
C ALA A 21 -35.63 -1.94 45.41
N ASP A 22 -35.42 -3.19 45.03
CA ASP A 22 -35.76 -3.68 43.69
C ASP A 22 -37.26 -3.79 43.50
N VAL A 23 -38.01 -4.21 44.53
CA VAL A 23 -39.48 -4.27 44.49
C VAL A 23 -40.07 -2.89 44.23
N ALA A 24 -39.64 -1.87 44.97
CA ALA A 24 -40.12 -0.50 44.76
C ALA A 24 -39.80 0.01 43.34
N ALA A 25 -38.59 -0.26 42.85
CA ALA A 25 -38.18 0.14 41.50
C ALA A 25 -38.88 -0.64 40.38
N LEU A 26 -39.20 -1.91 40.61
CA LEU A 26 -39.96 -2.76 39.69
C LEU A 26 -41.40 -2.25 39.54
N GLU A 27 -42.04 -1.87 40.64
CA GLU A 27 -43.40 -1.29 40.61
C GLU A 27 -43.45 0.05 39.88
N GLU A 28 -42.38 0.85 39.94
CA GLU A 28 -42.26 2.05 39.11
C GLU A 28 -42.21 1.71 37.62
N VAL A 29 -41.42 0.70 37.22
CA VAL A 29 -41.35 0.25 35.82
C VAL A 29 -42.70 -0.32 35.34
N ARG A 30 -43.39 -1.11 36.18
CA ARG A 30 -44.72 -1.67 35.86
C ARG A 30 -45.79 -0.61 35.65
N ARG A 31 -45.68 0.55 36.30
CA ARG A 31 -46.61 1.67 36.14
C ARG A 31 -46.39 2.48 34.86
N GLN A 32 -45.31 2.24 34.12
CA GLN A 32 -45.04 2.95 32.87
C GLN A 32 -46.00 2.47 31.77
N PRO A 33 -46.79 3.36 31.15
CA PRO A 33 -47.89 2.96 30.25
C PRO A 33 -47.44 2.28 28.96
N ASP A 34 -46.20 2.51 28.52
CA ASP A 34 -45.65 1.98 27.28
C ASP A 34 -44.83 0.68 27.49
N THR A 35 -44.74 0.17 28.72
CA THR A 35 -43.90 -1.00 29.04
C THR A 35 -44.68 -2.31 28.89
N VAL A 36 -44.25 -3.16 27.95
CA VAL A 36 -44.82 -4.48 27.71
C VAL A 36 -44.22 -5.49 28.68
N THR A 37 -45.07 -6.23 29.39
CA THR A 37 -44.62 -7.28 30.34
C THR A 37 -44.71 -8.67 29.70
N LEU A 38 -43.60 -9.41 29.71
CA LEU A 38 -43.47 -10.77 29.17
C LEU A 38 -42.98 -11.73 30.27
N ASP A 39 -43.82 -12.64 30.76
CA ASP A 39 -43.42 -13.57 31.82
C ASP A 39 -43.07 -14.96 31.26
N HIS A 40 -41.77 -15.27 31.20
CA HIS A 40 -41.26 -16.56 30.72
C HIS A 40 -40.86 -17.52 31.86
N ARG A 41 -41.04 -17.14 33.13
CA ARG A 41 -40.53 -17.90 34.28
C ARG A 41 -41.04 -19.34 34.32
N ALA A 42 -42.32 -19.56 34.06
CA ALA A 42 -42.91 -20.89 34.07
C ALA A 42 -42.29 -21.80 32.99
N ARG A 43 -42.20 -21.29 31.75
CA ARG A 43 -41.58 -22.01 30.62
C ARG A 43 -40.10 -22.31 30.89
N LEU A 44 -39.35 -21.33 31.38
CA LEU A 44 -37.91 -21.49 31.63
C LEU A 44 -37.62 -22.46 32.80
N ARG A 45 -38.49 -22.53 33.81
CA ARG A 45 -38.40 -23.56 34.87
C ARG A 45 -38.68 -24.96 34.35
N ASP A 46 -39.60 -25.11 33.41
CA ASP A 46 -39.86 -26.39 32.76
C ASP A 46 -38.64 -26.85 31.95
N GLU A 47 -38.04 -25.95 31.16
CA GLU A 47 -36.78 -26.22 30.43
C GLU A 47 -35.64 -26.62 31.39
N LEU A 48 -35.49 -25.91 32.52
CA LEU A 48 -34.51 -26.24 33.57
C LEU A 48 -34.75 -27.63 34.20
N SER A 49 -36.01 -27.95 34.51
CA SER A 49 -36.39 -29.24 35.10
C SER A 49 -36.20 -30.39 34.11
N GLY A 50 -36.25 -30.11 32.81
CA GLY A 50 -36.01 -31.06 31.73
C GLY A 50 -34.53 -31.39 31.47
N LEU A 51 -33.59 -30.65 32.08
CA LEU A 51 -32.16 -30.94 31.92
C LEU A 51 -31.82 -32.33 32.49
N ARG A 52 -31.08 -33.11 31.70
CA ARG A 52 -30.73 -34.50 32.05
C ARG A 52 -29.64 -34.61 33.11
N ASP A 53 -28.81 -33.59 33.22
CA ASP A 53 -27.67 -33.53 34.12
C ASP A 53 -27.72 -32.21 34.89
N LEU A 54 -28.13 -32.25 36.15
CA LEU A 54 -28.19 -31.10 37.05
C LEU A 54 -27.10 -31.22 38.11
N PRO A 55 -26.15 -30.27 38.22
CA PRO A 55 -25.04 -30.36 39.16
C PRO A 55 -25.48 -30.25 40.63
N ASP A 56 -26.54 -29.48 40.89
CA ASP A 56 -27.18 -29.37 42.20
C ASP A 56 -28.70 -29.22 42.00
N ARG A 57 -29.49 -30.09 42.65
CA ARG A 57 -30.96 -30.03 42.55
C ARG A 57 -31.56 -28.75 43.15
N ARG A 58 -30.87 -28.10 44.08
CA ARG A 58 -31.32 -26.83 44.68
C ARG A 58 -31.34 -25.67 43.68
N ILE A 59 -30.66 -25.80 42.53
CA ILE A 59 -30.64 -24.76 41.51
C ILE A 59 -32.03 -24.55 40.89
N VAL A 60 -32.88 -25.58 40.89
CA VAL A 60 -34.27 -25.48 40.40
C VAL A 60 -35.10 -24.49 41.22
N ASP A 61 -34.74 -24.33 42.50
CA ASP A 61 -35.39 -23.41 43.43
C ASP A 61 -34.73 -22.02 43.44
N GLU A 62 -33.76 -21.76 42.56
CA GLU A 62 -33.14 -20.44 42.47
C GLU A 62 -34.22 -19.38 42.16
N PRO A 63 -34.33 -18.32 42.98
CA PRO A 63 -35.35 -17.31 42.78
C PRO A 63 -35.26 -16.68 41.39
N CYS A 64 -36.41 -16.48 40.77
CA CYS A 64 -36.52 -15.80 39.48
C CYS A 64 -36.16 -14.31 39.56
N ARG A 65 -36.02 -13.66 38.41
CA ARG A 65 -35.78 -12.23 38.25
C ARG A 65 -36.79 -11.61 37.29
N TRP A 66 -36.95 -10.30 37.41
CA TRP A 66 -37.52 -9.47 36.36
C TRP A 66 -36.41 -8.65 35.73
N VAL A 67 -36.40 -8.55 34.41
CA VAL A 67 -35.40 -7.77 33.67
C VAL A 67 -36.10 -6.74 32.82
N HIS A 68 -35.80 -5.46 33.05
CA HIS A 68 -36.31 -4.37 32.22
C HIS A 68 -35.28 -3.98 31.17
N TYR A 69 -35.71 -3.94 29.91
CA TYR A 69 -34.96 -3.48 28.75
C TYR A 69 -35.53 -2.13 28.28
N PRO A 70 -34.99 -0.99 28.75
CA PRO A 70 -35.58 0.32 28.49
C PRO A 70 -35.74 0.67 27.00
N TRP A 71 -34.79 0.23 26.17
CA TRP A 71 -34.81 0.49 24.72
C TRP A 71 -35.87 -0.34 23.96
N ARG A 72 -36.30 -1.48 24.53
CA ARG A 72 -37.41 -2.29 24.02
C ARG A 72 -38.75 -1.87 24.64
N ARG A 73 -38.71 -1.16 25.77
CA ARG A 73 -39.86 -0.94 26.66
C ARG A 73 -40.48 -2.28 27.07
N GLU A 74 -39.63 -3.25 27.40
CA GLU A 74 -40.05 -4.60 27.75
C GLU A 74 -39.57 -4.97 29.16
N LEU A 75 -40.45 -5.56 29.96
CA LEU A 75 -40.18 -6.12 31.28
C LEU A 75 -40.36 -7.64 31.21
N VAL A 76 -39.27 -8.38 31.32
CA VAL A 76 -39.22 -9.83 31.07
C VAL A 76 -38.98 -10.62 32.34
N GLY A 77 -39.87 -11.54 32.69
CA GLY A 77 -39.71 -12.45 33.81
C GLY A 77 -38.90 -13.68 33.40
N ILE A 78 -37.77 -13.94 34.07
CA ILE A 78 -36.87 -15.05 33.76
C ILE A 78 -36.39 -15.80 35.03
N ILE A 79 -35.77 -16.96 34.84
CA ILE A 79 -35.10 -17.73 35.91
C ILE A 79 -33.81 -17.02 36.40
N GLY A 80 -33.34 -17.40 37.60
CA GLY A 80 -32.15 -16.81 38.21
C GLY A 80 -30.85 -17.03 37.42
N PRO A 81 -29.77 -16.31 37.74
CA PRO A 81 -28.54 -16.31 36.95
C PRO A 81 -27.88 -17.68 36.79
N GLN A 82 -27.84 -18.51 37.83
CA GLN A 82 -27.20 -19.82 37.76
C GLN A 82 -28.01 -20.78 36.87
N SER A 83 -29.33 -20.77 37.05
CA SER A 83 -30.30 -21.55 36.29
C SER A 83 -30.35 -21.13 34.82
N PHE A 84 -30.38 -19.82 34.55
CA PHE A 84 -30.36 -19.24 33.22
C PHE A 84 -29.13 -19.70 32.44
N SER A 85 -27.95 -19.58 33.08
CA SER A 85 -26.69 -20.04 32.52
C SER A 85 -26.72 -21.53 32.18
N LEU A 86 -27.22 -22.38 33.08
CA LEU A 86 -27.25 -23.82 32.86
C LEU A 86 -28.14 -24.19 31.67
N VAL A 87 -29.37 -23.65 31.62
CA VAL A 87 -30.30 -23.91 30.53
C VAL A 87 -29.72 -23.47 29.19
N ARG A 88 -29.19 -22.23 29.13
CA ARG A 88 -28.71 -21.65 27.89
C ARG A 88 -27.50 -22.39 27.30
N LEU A 89 -26.59 -22.87 28.15
CA LEU A 89 -25.31 -23.46 27.71
C LEU A 89 -25.29 -25.00 27.73
N ASP A 90 -26.35 -25.67 28.19
CA ASP A 90 -26.37 -27.14 28.35
C ASP A 90 -25.99 -27.91 27.07
N ARG A 91 -26.46 -27.43 25.91
CA ARG A 91 -26.19 -28.08 24.61
C ARG A 91 -24.71 -28.02 24.21
N ASN A 92 -23.94 -27.10 24.78
CA ASN A 92 -22.52 -26.91 24.49
C ASN A 92 -21.61 -27.53 25.56
N ARG A 93 -22.16 -28.11 26.64
CA ARG A 93 -21.41 -28.51 27.85
C ARG A 93 -20.30 -29.55 27.64
N ASN A 94 -20.30 -30.28 26.53
CA ASN A 94 -19.24 -31.26 26.21
C ASN A 94 -18.18 -30.68 25.26
N LYS A 95 -18.43 -29.49 24.69
CA LYS A 95 -17.44 -28.73 23.92
C LYS A 95 -16.73 -27.69 24.78
N ILE A 96 -17.45 -27.13 25.76
CA ILE A 96 -16.92 -26.31 26.86
C ILE A 96 -17.55 -26.87 28.14
N THR A 97 -16.77 -27.58 28.92
CA THR A 97 -17.21 -28.19 30.17
C THR A 97 -17.63 -27.13 31.19
N ARG A 98 -18.40 -27.54 32.20
CA ARG A 98 -18.85 -26.60 33.26
C ARG A 98 -17.68 -25.97 34.00
N ASP A 99 -16.62 -26.73 34.23
CA ASP A 99 -15.41 -26.24 34.91
C ASP A 99 -14.63 -25.26 34.02
N GLU A 100 -14.49 -25.58 32.73
CA GLU A 100 -13.94 -24.67 31.73
C GLU A 100 -14.77 -23.37 31.64
N GLN A 101 -16.10 -23.48 31.59
CA GLN A 101 -17.00 -22.32 31.59
C GLN A 101 -16.84 -21.47 32.85
N ALA A 102 -16.74 -22.11 34.03
CA ALA A 102 -16.53 -21.42 35.30
C ALA A 102 -15.17 -20.70 35.36
N ARG A 103 -14.15 -21.25 34.70
CA ARG A 103 -12.84 -20.61 34.54
C ARG A 103 -12.91 -19.42 33.58
N LEU A 104 -13.49 -19.61 32.40
CA LEU A 104 -13.65 -18.57 31.37
C LEU A 104 -14.44 -17.37 31.89
N ARG A 105 -15.47 -17.60 32.71
CA ARG A 105 -16.25 -16.53 33.36
C ARG A 105 -15.50 -15.63 34.33
N ARG A 106 -14.26 -15.97 34.67
CA ARG A 106 -13.41 -15.09 35.48
C ARG A 106 -12.74 -14.01 34.62
N LEU A 107 -12.70 -14.21 33.31
CA LEU A 107 -12.06 -13.29 32.38
C LEU A 107 -12.81 -11.96 32.28
N ARG A 108 -12.03 -10.89 32.26
CA ARG A 108 -12.43 -9.52 31.93
C ARG A 108 -11.82 -9.15 30.60
N VAL A 109 -12.66 -8.95 29.59
CA VAL A 109 -12.23 -8.70 28.22
C VAL A 109 -12.63 -7.29 27.80
N GLY A 110 -11.66 -6.52 27.32
CA GLY A 110 -11.90 -5.22 26.70
C GLY A 110 -12.03 -5.36 25.18
N ILE A 111 -12.91 -4.58 24.55
CA ILE A 111 -13.04 -4.49 23.09
C ILE A 111 -13.03 -3.01 22.72
N VAL A 112 -12.01 -2.60 21.96
CA VAL A 112 -11.83 -1.22 21.47
C VAL A 112 -12.12 -1.20 19.98
N GLY A 113 -13.16 -0.48 19.56
CA GLY A 113 -13.71 -0.52 18.20
C GLY A 113 -14.82 -1.57 18.06
N LEU A 114 -16.03 -1.11 17.76
CA LEU A 114 -17.27 -1.90 17.75
C LEU A 114 -17.93 -1.90 16.36
N SER A 115 -17.13 -1.73 15.31
CA SER A 115 -17.50 -2.20 13.97
C SER A 115 -17.33 -3.73 13.90
N VAL A 116 -16.14 -4.22 13.59
CA VAL A 116 -15.81 -5.67 13.64
C VAL A 116 -15.99 -6.21 15.05
N GLY A 117 -15.56 -5.45 16.07
CA GLY A 117 -15.69 -5.81 17.47
C GLY A 117 -17.12 -6.10 17.95
N ASN A 118 -18.16 -5.64 17.24
CA ASN A 118 -19.56 -5.98 17.57
C ASN A 118 -19.81 -7.49 17.46
N ALA A 119 -19.35 -8.10 16.35
CA ALA A 119 -19.50 -9.53 16.11
C ALA A 119 -18.67 -10.35 17.11
N ILE A 120 -17.47 -9.87 17.45
CA ILE A 120 -16.61 -10.48 18.48
C ILE A 120 -17.31 -10.45 19.84
N ALA A 121 -17.80 -9.30 20.27
CA ALA A 121 -18.49 -9.15 21.55
C ALA A 121 -19.70 -10.09 21.65
N GLN A 122 -20.46 -10.22 20.57
CA GLN A 122 -21.56 -11.18 20.48
C GLN A 122 -21.09 -12.63 20.54
N ALA A 123 -20.03 -13.00 19.82
CA ALA A 123 -19.48 -14.36 19.85
C ALA A 123 -19.01 -14.75 21.27
N LEU A 124 -18.29 -13.85 21.95
CA LEU A 124 -17.86 -14.04 23.33
C LEU A 124 -19.05 -14.21 24.28
N ALA A 125 -20.08 -13.37 24.13
CA ALA A 125 -21.30 -13.48 24.94
C ALA A 125 -22.07 -14.77 24.64
N LEU A 126 -22.21 -15.16 23.37
CA LEU A 126 -22.92 -16.37 22.92
C LEU A 126 -22.37 -17.64 23.57
N GLU A 127 -21.04 -17.76 23.61
CA GLU A 127 -20.32 -18.89 24.20
C GLU A 127 -20.05 -18.73 25.70
N GLY A 128 -20.35 -17.57 26.30
CA GLY A 128 -20.14 -17.30 27.73
C GLY A 128 -18.67 -17.24 28.15
N LEU A 129 -17.78 -16.78 27.25
CA LEU A 129 -16.32 -16.88 27.38
C LEU A 129 -15.68 -15.88 28.36
N CYS A 130 -16.47 -14.99 28.96
CA CYS A 130 -16.01 -13.99 29.92
C CYS A 130 -17.12 -13.68 30.94
N GLY A 131 -16.73 -13.07 32.07
CA GLY A 131 -17.67 -12.56 33.07
C GLY A 131 -17.85 -11.04 33.02
N GLU A 132 -16.95 -10.33 32.34
CA GLU A 132 -17.00 -8.89 32.14
C GLU A 132 -16.56 -8.53 30.73
N LEU A 133 -17.35 -7.65 30.09
CA LEU A 133 -17.01 -6.99 28.83
C LEU A 133 -16.90 -5.47 29.04
N ARG A 134 -15.82 -4.87 28.57
CA ARG A 134 -15.69 -3.41 28.45
C ARG A 134 -15.67 -3.04 26.97
N LEU A 135 -16.59 -2.18 26.55
CA LEU A 135 -16.78 -1.83 25.14
C LEU A 135 -16.48 -0.34 24.95
N ALA A 136 -15.63 0.02 23.99
CA ALA A 136 -15.27 1.40 23.71
C ALA A 136 -15.39 1.72 22.22
N ASP A 137 -16.26 2.66 21.87
CA ASP A 137 -16.42 3.19 20.51
C ASP A 137 -17.03 4.59 20.58
N PHE A 138 -16.54 5.52 19.77
CA PHE A 138 -17.04 6.90 19.72
C PHE A 138 -18.09 7.12 18.63
N ASP A 139 -18.19 6.22 17.65
CA ASP A 139 -19.08 6.37 16.50
C ASP A 139 -20.50 5.91 16.81
N SER A 140 -21.43 6.43 16.01
CA SER A 140 -22.78 5.91 15.86
C SER A 140 -22.89 4.95 14.68
N ILE A 141 -23.95 4.13 14.66
CA ILE A 141 -24.29 3.27 13.54
C ILE A 141 -24.73 4.12 12.35
N ASP A 142 -24.04 3.97 11.22
CA ASP A 142 -24.44 4.52 9.92
C ASP A 142 -25.05 3.45 9.02
N LEU A 143 -25.82 3.86 8.00
CA LEU A 143 -26.40 2.94 7.00
C LEU A 143 -25.32 2.09 6.31
N SER A 144 -24.14 2.67 6.03
CA SER A 144 -23.00 1.98 5.43
C SER A 144 -22.42 0.87 6.32
N ASN A 145 -22.76 0.83 7.60
CA ASN A 145 -22.27 -0.17 8.55
C ASN A 145 -23.09 -1.46 8.56
N LEU A 146 -24.34 -1.41 8.07
CA LEU A 146 -25.27 -2.55 8.08
C LEU A 146 -24.83 -3.71 7.17
N ASN A 147 -23.80 -3.51 6.35
CA ASN A 147 -23.20 -4.57 5.54
C ASN A 147 -22.36 -5.58 6.35
N ARG A 148 -21.93 -5.21 7.56
CA ARG A 148 -20.94 -5.97 8.34
C ARG A 148 -21.14 -5.96 9.84
N ILE A 149 -21.73 -4.90 10.39
CA ILE A 149 -22.17 -4.89 11.78
C ILE A 149 -23.53 -5.60 11.80
N PRO A 150 -23.75 -6.62 12.64
CA PRO A 150 -24.98 -7.42 12.61
C PRO A 150 -26.23 -6.68 13.14
N VAL A 151 -26.39 -5.38 12.87
CA VAL A 151 -27.42 -4.43 13.38
C VAL A 151 -28.64 -4.25 12.48
N GLY A 152 -29.73 -3.74 13.05
CA GLY A 152 -30.94 -3.39 12.30
C GLY A 152 -30.96 -1.92 11.86
N ILE A 153 -31.81 -1.59 10.90
CA ILE A 153 -32.03 -0.21 10.43
C ILE A 153 -32.51 0.74 11.55
N THR A 154 -33.16 0.18 12.58
CA THR A 154 -33.65 0.92 13.74
C THR A 154 -32.54 1.37 14.70
N ASP A 155 -31.31 0.87 14.51
CA ASP A 155 -30.17 1.21 15.35
C ASP A 155 -29.35 2.40 14.78
N VAL A 156 -29.68 2.89 13.58
CA VAL A 156 -28.97 4.02 12.95
C VAL A 156 -29.03 5.26 13.85
N GLY A 157 -27.88 5.91 14.04
CA GLY A 157 -27.70 7.06 14.92
C GLY A 157 -27.42 6.71 16.39
N VAL A 158 -27.55 5.45 16.79
CA VAL A 158 -27.17 4.98 18.14
C VAL A 158 -25.70 4.61 18.17
N ASN A 159 -24.98 4.94 19.26
CA ASN A 159 -23.57 4.60 19.44
C ASN A 159 -23.30 3.08 19.27
N LYS A 160 -22.22 2.71 18.56
CA LYS A 160 -21.88 1.31 18.23
C LYS A 160 -21.71 0.44 19.48
N ALA A 161 -21.06 0.95 20.53
CA ALA A 161 -20.86 0.22 21.78
C ALA A 161 -22.15 0.08 22.60
N VAL A 162 -23.03 1.09 22.56
CA VAL A 162 -24.39 1.02 23.14
C VAL A 162 -25.20 -0.11 22.49
N VAL A 163 -25.21 -0.19 21.15
CA VAL A 163 -25.98 -1.23 20.44
C VAL A 163 -25.43 -2.63 20.74
N ALA A 164 -24.11 -2.80 20.78
CA ALA A 164 -23.46 -4.05 21.20
C ALA A 164 -23.91 -4.47 22.62
N ALA A 165 -23.86 -3.54 23.58
CA ALA A 165 -24.26 -3.80 24.97
C ALA A 165 -25.74 -4.18 25.10
N ARG A 166 -26.64 -3.51 24.37
CA ARG A 166 -28.08 -3.85 24.35
C ARG A 166 -28.31 -5.30 23.93
N ARG A 167 -27.64 -5.74 22.86
CA ARG A 167 -27.76 -7.10 22.32
C ARG A 167 -27.16 -8.15 23.22
N ILE A 168 -26.01 -7.84 23.83
CA ILE A 168 -25.43 -8.69 24.85
C ILE A 168 -26.40 -8.85 26.01
N ALA A 169 -27.04 -7.78 26.47
CA ALA A 169 -28.02 -7.85 27.55
C ALA A 169 -29.27 -8.65 27.18
N GLU A 170 -29.71 -8.60 25.91
CA GLU A 170 -30.80 -9.44 25.40
C GLU A 170 -30.41 -10.94 25.29
N LEU A 171 -29.12 -11.25 25.14
CA LEU A 171 -28.59 -12.62 25.17
C LEU A 171 -28.34 -13.13 26.60
N ASP A 172 -27.65 -12.33 27.41
CA ASP A 172 -27.31 -12.58 28.81
C ASP A 172 -27.52 -11.31 29.65
N PRO A 173 -28.67 -11.16 30.32
CA PRO A 173 -28.89 -9.99 31.19
C PRO A 173 -28.03 -10.02 32.46
N TYR A 174 -27.29 -11.11 32.71
CA TYR A 174 -26.42 -11.27 33.87
C TYR A 174 -24.94 -11.04 33.56
N LEU A 175 -24.55 -10.92 32.28
CA LEU A 175 -23.19 -10.59 31.90
C LEU A 175 -22.88 -9.13 32.26
N SER A 176 -21.76 -8.90 32.96
CA SER A 176 -21.32 -7.54 33.30
C SER A 176 -20.79 -6.85 32.06
N VAL A 177 -21.41 -5.74 31.67
CA VAL A 177 -20.98 -4.92 30.53
C VAL A 177 -20.78 -3.49 30.97
N SER A 178 -19.70 -2.86 30.52
CA SER A 178 -19.46 -1.42 30.66
C SER A 178 -19.19 -0.79 29.29
N VAL A 179 -19.65 0.45 29.11
CA VAL A 179 -19.64 1.14 27.82
C VAL A 179 -18.94 2.49 27.94
N HIS A 180 -17.96 2.73 27.07
CA HIS A 180 -17.23 3.97 26.92
C HIS A 180 -17.58 4.60 25.56
N THR A 181 -18.63 5.43 25.55
CA THR A 181 -19.16 6.06 24.32
C THR A 181 -18.28 7.15 23.73
N ALA A 182 -17.22 7.56 24.44
CA ALA A 182 -16.23 8.52 23.93
C ALA A 182 -15.07 7.83 23.21
N GLY A 183 -15.11 6.49 23.06
CA GLY A 183 -13.98 5.71 22.60
C GLY A 183 -12.79 5.75 23.57
N VAL A 184 -11.61 5.44 23.04
CA VAL A 184 -10.34 5.49 23.76
C VAL A 184 -9.60 6.76 23.37
N THR A 185 -9.06 7.46 24.37
CA THR A 185 -8.19 8.63 24.22
C THR A 185 -6.97 8.43 25.12
N ASP A 186 -5.93 9.25 24.96
CA ASP A 186 -4.73 9.20 25.82
C ASP A 186 -5.08 9.32 27.31
N ALA A 187 -6.13 10.07 27.63
CA ALA A 187 -6.59 10.26 29.01
C ALA A 187 -7.42 9.08 29.54
N SER A 188 -8.00 8.23 28.67
CA SER A 188 -8.90 7.14 29.06
C SER A 188 -8.31 5.75 28.84
N VAL A 189 -7.25 5.60 28.03
CA VAL A 189 -6.68 4.31 27.66
C VAL A 189 -6.25 3.48 28.87
N ASP A 190 -5.59 4.11 29.84
CA ASP A 190 -5.15 3.43 31.06
C ASP A 190 -6.31 2.87 31.86
N ALA A 191 -7.41 3.63 31.99
CA ALA A 191 -8.61 3.19 32.68
C ALA A 191 -9.37 2.10 31.91
N MET A 192 -9.35 2.14 30.58
CA MET A 192 -9.96 1.12 29.73
C MET A 192 -9.29 -0.23 29.93
N VAL A 193 -7.96 -0.27 29.93
CA VAL A 193 -7.20 -1.53 30.03
C VAL A 193 -6.98 -2.02 31.46
N ASP A 194 -7.19 -1.18 32.47
CA ASP A 194 -6.87 -1.51 33.86
C ASP A 194 -7.59 -2.78 34.37
N GLY A 195 -6.82 -3.77 34.83
CA GLY A 195 -7.34 -5.01 35.39
C GLY A 195 -8.10 -5.91 34.40
N LEU A 196 -7.92 -5.71 33.08
CA LEU A 196 -8.34 -6.68 32.07
C LEU A 196 -7.40 -7.89 32.03
N ASP A 197 -7.94 -9.05 31.68
CA ASP A 197 -7.13 -10.24 31.38
C ASP A 197 -6.64 -10.26 29.93
N LEU A 198 -7.38 -9.60 29.03
CA LEU A 198 -7.07 -9.48 27.60
C LEU A 198 -7.84 -8.30 26.98
N VAL A 199 -7.28 -7.67 25.95
CA VAL A 199 -7.96 -6.67 25.12
C VAL A 199 -8.01 -7.11 23.66
N VAL A 200 -9.15 -6.90 23.02
CA VAL A 200 -9.34 -7.04 21.58
C VAL A 200 -9.38 -5.63 20.97
N GLU A 201 -8.53 -5.40 19.98
CA GLU A 201 -8.35 -4.10 19.34
C GLU A 201 -8.79 -4.17 17.87
N GLU A 202 -9.86 -3.44 17.54
CA GLU A 202 -10.57 -3.44 16.25
C GLU A 202 -10.90 -2.01 15.78
N CYS A 203 -10.03 -1.04 16.09
CA CYS A 203 -10.23 0.36 15.71
C CYS A 203 -9.54 0.68 14.38
N ASP A 204 -10.05 1.66 13.63
CA ASP A 204 -9.47 2.07 12.34
C ASP A 204 -8.29 3.05 12.51
N SER A 205 -8.14 3.65 13.70
CA SER A 205 -7.16 4.72 13.97
C SER A 205 -5.83 4.17 14.47
N LEU A 206 -4.78 4.28 13.67
CA LEU A 206 -3.45 3.74 14.00
C LEU A 206 -2.88 4.27 15.32
N ASP A 207 -3.12 5.54 15.65
CA ASP A 207 -2.77 6.17 16.93
C ASP A 207 -3.44 5.48 18.12
N VAL A 208 -4.76 5.24 18.05
CA VAL A 208 -5.48 4.49 19.09
C VAL A 208 -4.95 3.05 19.19
N LYS A 209 -4.65 2.39 18.05
CA LYS A 209 -4.02 1.05 18.04
C LYS A 209 -2.70 1.03 18.82
N MET A 210 -1.86 2.05 18.62
CA MET A 210 -0.58 2.20 19.33
C MET A 210 -0.78 2.47 20.82
N SER A 211 -1.70 3.39 21.16
CA SER A 211 -1.99 3.77 22.55
C SER A 211 -2.48 2.58 23.37
N VAL A 212 -3.42 1.80 22.82
CA VAL A 212 -3.95 0.58 23.47
C VAL A 212 -2.83 -0.45 23.69
N ARG A 213 -2.01 -0.73 22.67
CA ARG A 213 -0.90 -1.68 22.79
C ARG A 213 0.18 -1.22 23.78
N ARG A 214 0.50 0.08 23.82
CA ARG A 214 1.42 0.67 24.80
C ARG A 214 0.91 0.47 26.22
N ALA A 215 -0.36 0.82 26.47
CA ALA A 215 -0.98 0.70 27.78
C ALA A 215 -1.12 -0.77 28.23
N ALA A 216 -1.44 -1.67 27.29
CA ALA A 216 -1.54 -3.11 27.52
C ALA A 216 -0.16 -3.72 27.82
N ARG A 217 0.86 -3.41 27.01
CA ARG A 217 2.25 -3.87 27.23
C ARG A 217 2.79 -3.45 28.59
N GLY A 218 2.55 -2.19 28.98
CA GLY A 218 2.97 -1.67 30.30
C GLY A 218 2.35 -2.41 31.50
N ARG A 219 1.27 -3.18 31.27
CA ARG A 219 0.56 -3.98 32.28
C ARG A 219 0.68 -5.49 32.06
N GLY A 220 1.41 -5.92 31.02
CA GLY A 220 1.47 -7.32 30.61
C GLY A 220 0.10 -7.88 30.21
N ILE A 221 -0.75 -7.08 29.58
CA ILE A 221 -2.08 -7.52 29.10
C ILE A 221 -1.95 -7.94 27.63
N PRO A 222 -2.37 -9.14 27.25
CA PRO A 222 -2.38 -9.56 25.86
C PRO A 222 -3.31 -8.72 24.98
N VAL A 223 -2.92 -8.54 23.72
CA VAL A 223 -3.72 -7.89 22.68
C VAL A 223 -4.03 -8.89 21.57
N ILE A 224 -5.29 -8.93 21.13
CA ILE A 224 -5.72 -9.65 19.92
C ILE A 224 -6.30 -8.63 18.93
N MET A 225 -5.95 -8.76 17.67
CA MET A 225 -6.53 -7.99 16.57
C MET A 225 -6.87 -8.94 15.43
N GLU A 226 -8.03 -8.79 14.82
CA GLU A 226 -8.41 -9.44 13.57
C GLU A 226 -8.48 -8.41 12.44
N THR A 227 -8.19 -8.84 11.21
CA THR A 227 -8.40 -8.01 10.03
C THR A 227 -9.10 -8.82 8.95
N THR A 228 -10.12 -8.20 8.36
CA THR A 228 -11.15 -8.87 7.57
C THR A 228 -10.65 -9.47 6.23
N ASP A 229 -9.50 -9.07 5.69
CA ASP A 229 -8.96 -9.68 4.45
C ASP A 229 -8.18 -10.97 4.75
N ARG A 230 -8.66 -12.09 4.21
CA ARG A 230 -8.09 -13.43 4.39
C ARG A 230 -7.93 -13.86 5.87
N GLY A 231 -8.75 -13.31 6.75
CA GLY A 231 -8.85 -13.69 8.17
C GLY A 231 -7.51 -13.62 8.92
N LEU A 232 -6.75 -12.54 8.73
CA LEU A 232 -5.49 -12.32 9.43
C LEU A 232 -5.77 -12.03 10.91
N LEU A 233 -5.29 -12.92 11.78
CA LEU A 233 -5.33 -12.81 13.23
C LEU A 233 -3.93 -12.48 13.75
N ASP A 234 -3.84 -11.43 14.55
CA ASP A 234 -2.62 -10.92 15.18
C ASP A 234 -2.75 -11.02 16.71
N ILE A 235 -1.77 -11.63 17.36
CA ILE A 235 -1.78 -11.88 18.81
C ILE A 235 -0.46 -11.40 19.41
N GLU A 236 -0.54 -10.55 20.41
CA GLU A 236 0.60 -10.05 21.19
C GLU A 236 0.42 -10.44 22.67
N ARG A 237 1.11 -11.48 23.11
CA ARG A 237 1.14 -11.97 24.49
C ARG A 237 2.11 -11.18 25.35
N PHE A 238 1.80 -9.92 25.64
CA PHE A 238 2.65 -9.09 26.51
C PHE A 238 2.79 -9.62 27.94
N ASP A 239 1.89 -10.51 28.38
CA ASP A 239 2.00 -11.27 29.62
C ASP A 239 3.17 -12.29 29.61
N LEU A 240 3.51 -12.82 28.43
CA LEU A 240 4.61 -13.77 28.23
C LEU A 240 5.88 -13.09 27.70
N GLU A 241 5.73 -12.06 26.87
CA GLU A 241 6.82 -11.33 26.22
C GLU A 241 6.69 -9.81 26.48
N PRO A 242 6.99 -9.32 27.71
CA PRO A 242 6.77 -7.90 28.08
C PRO A 242 7.58 -6.90 27.26
N GLN A 243 8.68 -7.36 26.63
CA GLN A 243 9.57 -6.54 25.80
C GLN A 243 9.26 -6.64 24.30
N ARG A 244 8.21 -7.37 23.90
CA ARG A 244 7.82 -7.47 22.49
C ARG A 244 7.57 -6.05 21.91
N PRO A 245 8.16 -5.72 20.75
CA PRO A 245 7.83 -4.47 20.06
C PRO A 245 6.35 -4.45 19.65
N LEU A 246 5.73 -3.28 19.64
CA LEU A 246 4.34 -3.11 19.21
C LEU A 246 4.20 -3.56 17.74
N PHE A 247 3.10 -4.22 17.41
CA PHE A 247 2.87 -4.81 16.08
C PHE A 247 4.02 -5.72 15.64
N HIS A 248 4.67 -6.39 16.59
CA HIS A 248 5.85 -7.22 16.33
C HIS A 248 7.03 -6.50 15.67
N GLY A 249 7.07 -5.16 15.68
CA GLY A 249 8.12 -4.34 15.06
C GLY A 249 7.90 -4.05 13.57
N LEU A 250 6.74 -4.39 13.00
CA LEU A 250 6.42 -4.20 11.58
C LEU A 250 6.39 -2.73 11.14
N LEU A 251 6.23 -1.81 12.08
CA LEU A 251 6.20 -0.37 11.82
C LEU A 251 7.56 0.33 12.05
N GLY A 252 8.62 -0.42 12.33
CA GLY A 252 9.94 0.14 12.63
C GLY A 252 9.94 1.05 13.87
N ASP A 253 10.67 2.16 13.79
CA ASP A 253 10.85 3.13 14.89
C ASP A 253 9.73 4.20 14.97
N LEU A 254 8.56 3.92 14.38
CA LEU A 254 7.44 4.87 14.38
C LEU A 254 6.94 5.11 15.81
N ASP A 255 6.90 6.39 16.23
CA ASP A 255 6.35 6.80 17.52
C ASP A 255 4.90 7.32 17.41
N GLU A 256 4.18 7.30 18.53
CA GLU A 256 2.76 7.68 18.61
C GLU A 256 2.51 9.15 18.21
N ALA A 257 3.42 10.04 18.59
CA ALA A 257 3.33 11.47 18.30
C ALA A 257 3.44 11.76 16.80
N SER A 258 4.24 10.98 16.08
CA SER A 258 4.41 11.08 14.62
C SER A 258 3.17 10.61 13.86
N VAL A 259 2.31 9.77 14.46
CA VAL A 259 1.12 9.21 13.82
C VAL A 259 -0.13 10.08 13.98
N ALA A 260 -0.27 10.76 15.13
CA ALA A 260 -1.46 11.56 15.44
C ALA A 260 -1.71 12.71 14.44
N GLY A 261 -0.66 13.22 13.79
CA GLY A 261 -0.73 14.30 12.80
C GLY A 261 -1.00 13.86 11.35
N LEU A 262 -0.99 12.55 11.07
CA LEU A 262 -1.11 12.05 9.70
C LEU A 262 -2.56 12.09 9.20
N THR A 263 -2.73 12.51 7.95
CA THR A 263 -3.98 12.38 7.20
C THR A 263 -4.34 10.91 6.95
N ALA A 264 -5.60 10.64 6.59
CA ALA A 264 -6.03 9.28 6.25
C ALA A 264 -5.20 8.66 5.12
N GLN A 265 -4.77 9.48 4.15
CA GLN A 265 -3.95 9.05 3.02
C GLN A 265 -2.51 8.73 3.46
N GLU A 266 -1.94 9.52 4.36
CA GLU A 266 -0.60 9.25 4.94
C GLU A 266 -0.59 8.03 5.87
N LYS A 267 -1.75 7.60 6.38
CA LYS A 267 -1.89 6.38 7.19
C LYS A 267 -1.96 5.09 6.34
N ILE A 268 -2.32 5.17 5.05
CA ILE A 268 -2.48 4.02 4.14
C ILE A 268 -1.28 3.08 4.15
N PRO A 269 -0.02 3.58 4.03
CA PRO A 269 1.11 2.68 4.01
C PRO A 269 1.36 1.89 5.28
N TYR A 270 1.11 2.48 6.45
CA TYR A 270 1.25 1.80 7.71
C TYR A 270 0.19 0.72 7.86
N ALA A 271 -1.05 1.00 7.42
CA ALA A 271 -2.10 0.00 7.34
C ALA A 271 -1.70 -1.17 6.40
N LEU A 272 -1.14 -0.87 5.23
CA LEU A 272 -0.61 -1.87 4.30
C LEU A 272 0.52 -2.73 4.89
N ALA A 273 1.40 -2.12 5.69
CA ALA A 273 2.46 -2.85 6.39
C ALA A 273 1.88 -3.82 7.45
N LEU A 274 0.89 -3.38 8.24
CA LEU A 274 0.20 -4.24 9.21
C LEU A 274 -0.54 -5.40 8.54
N LEU A 275 -1.23 -5.12 7.42
CA LEU A 275 -1.99 -6.10 6.65
C LEU A 275 -1.12 -7.03 5.80
N SER A 276 0.20 -6.78 5.72
CA SER A 276 1.15 -7.48 4.85
C SER A 276 0.71 -7.41 3.38
N ALA A 277 0.93 -6.25 2.74
CA ALA A 277 0.49 -5.91 1.37
C ALA A 277 0.67 -7.03 0.31
N ALA A 278 1.80 -7.74 0.35
CA ALA A 278 2.11 -8.84 -0.57
C ALA A 278 1.14 -10.04 -0.45
N GLU A 279 0.55 -10.23 0.73
CA GLU A 279 -0.33 -11.35 1.06
C GLU A 279 -1.83 -10.99 0.96
N LEU A 280 -2.17 -9.74 0.65
CA LEU A 280 -3.56 -9.32 0.47
C LEU A 280 -4.25 -10.10 -0.65
N SER A 281 -5.55 -10.35 -0.51
CA SER A 281 -6.34 -10.87 -1.62
C SER A 281 -6.30 -9.93 -2.81
N VAL A 282 -6.37 -10.47 -4.03
CA VAL A 282 -6.32 -9.67 -5.27
C VAL A 282 -7.40 -8.59 -5.28
N LYS A 283 -8.61 -8.94 -4.81
CA LYS A 283 -9.75 -8.03 -4.76
C LYS A 283 -9.50 -6.91 -3.76
N MET A 284 -9.05 -7.25 -2.55
CA MET A 284 -8.74 -6.24 -1.54
C MET A 284 -7.65 -5.31 -2.03
N ALA A 285 -6.50 -5.86 -2.45
CA ALA A 285 -5.35 -5.11 -2.96
C ALA A 285 -5.74 -4.14 -4.10
N ALA A 286 -6.55 -4.60 -5.07
CA ALA A 286 -7.06 -3.73 -6.13
C ALA A 286 -8.02 -2.65 -5.58
N SER A 287 -8.91 -2.99 -4.65
CA SER A 287 -9.78 -2.00 -4.01
C SER A 287 -9.01 -0.93 -3.24
N LEU A 288 -7.81 -1.23 -2.72
CA LEU A 288 -7.00 -0.23 -2.02
C LEU A 288 -6.50 0.89 -2.92
N VAL A 289 -6.25 0.57 -4.20
CA VAL A 289 -5.86 1.56 -5.22
C VAL A 289 -7.03 2.52 -5.50
N GLU A 290 -8.26 2.11 -5.22
CA GLU A 290 -9.47 2.88 -5.50
C GLU A 290 -9.97 3.72 -4.32
N VAL A 291 -9.39 3.55 -3.12
CA VAL A 291 -9.78 4.32 -1.92
C VAL A 291 -9.46 5.80 -2.13
N GLY A 292 -10.43 6.67 -1.86
CA GLY A 292 -10.35 8.11 -2.10
C GLY A 292 -10.71 8.53 -3.52
N SER A 293 -10.88 7.57 -4.45
CA SER A 293 -11.31 7.82 -5.83
C SER A 293 -12.73 7.30 -6.06
N THR A 294 -12.88 5.99 -6.32
CA THR A 294 -14.19 5.36 -6.55
C THR A 294 -14.74 4.67 -5.30
N LEU A 295 -13.90 4.42 -4.30
CA LEU A 295 -14.27 3.87 -3.00
C LEU A 295 -14.02 4.87 -1.87
N SER A 296 -14.97 4.98 -0.95
CA SER A 296 -14.83 5.89 0.21
C SER A 296 -13.88 5.34 1.29
N THR A 297 -13.83 4.02 1.47
CA THR A 297 -13.02 3.36 2.49
C THR A 297 -12.77 1.90 2.12
N TRP A 298 -11.95 1.23 2.92
CA TRP A 298 -11.56 -0.18 2.81
C TRP A 298 -12.79 -1.11 2.80
N PRO A 299 -12.94 -1.98 1.78
CA PRO A 299 -14.03 -2.95 1.76
C PRO A 299 -13.92 -3.98 2.89
N GLN A 300 -15.06 -4.32 3.48
CA GLN A 300 -15.17 -5.37 4.49
C GLN A 300 -16.43 -6.20 4.20
N LEU A 301 -16.30 -7.52 4.13
CA LEU A 301 -17.43 -8.42 3.98
C LEU A 301 -17.95 -8.88 5.34
N GLY A 302 -19.27 -8.82 5.55
CA GLY A 302 -19.87 -9.29 6.80
C GLY A 302 -19.59 -10.76 7.12
N SER A 303 -19.48 -11.62 6.11
CA SER A 303 -19.09 -13.04 6.31
C SER A 303 -17.67 -13.20 6.84
N GLU A 304 -16.74 -12.35 6.40
CA GLU A 304 -15.35 -12.35 6.87
C GLU A 304 -15.27 -11.82 8.30
N VAL A 305 -16.01 -10.75 8.62
CA VAL A 305 -16.15 -10.24 10.00
C VAL A 305 -16.65 -11.33 10.95
N LEU A 306 -17.64 -12.12 10.53
CA LEU A 306 -18.16 -13.23 11.34
C LEU A 306 -17.14 -14.38 11.49
N ALA A 307 -16.37 -14.68 10.44
CA ALA A 307 -15.29 -15.66 10.52
C ALA A 307 -14.17 -15.18 11.46
N GLY A 308 -13.80 -13.90 11.39
CA GLY A 308 -12.87 -13.25 12.31
C GLY A 308 -13.35 -13.32 13.76
N ALA A 309 -14.62 -13.03 14.01
CA ALA A 309 -15.22 -13.17 15.34
C ALA A 309 -15.10 -14.59 15.91
N SER A 310 -15.27 -15.61 15.06
CA SER A 310 -15.07 -17.02 15.44
C SER A 310 -13.61 -17.31 15.80
N ALA A 311 -12.65 -16.76 15.04
CA ALA A 311 -11.22 -16.90 15.30
C ALA A 311 -10.83 -16.25 16.64
N VAL A 312 -11.29 -15.02 16.90
CA VAL A 312 -11.03 -14.30 18.16
C VAL A 312 -11.68 -15.03 19.34
N ALA A 313 -12.94 -15.49 19.23
CA ALA A 313 -13.58 -16.28 20.28
C ALA A 313 -12.80 -17.55 20.61
N THR A 314 -12.27 -18.23 19.58
CA THR A 314 -11.39 -19.38 19.77
C THR A 314 -10.10 -18.98 20.50
N ALA A 315 -9.45 -17.89 20.12
CA ALA A 315 -8.24 -17.42 20.79
C ALA A 315 -8.48 -17.05 22.26
N VAL A 316 -9.58 -16.35 22.57
CA VAL A 316 -10.00 -16.03 23.95
C VAL A 316 -10.26 -17.30 24.77
N ARG A 317 -10.94 -18.30 24.18
CA ARG A 317 -11.16 -19.60 24.83
C ARG A 317 -9.84 -20.29 25.14
N ARG A 318 -8.92 -20.41 24.17
CA ARG A 318 -7.60 -21.04 24.38
C ARG A 318 -6.80 -20.33 25.45
N PHE A 319 -6.78 -19.00 25.43
CA PHE A 319 -6.15 -18.17 26.45
C PHE A 319 -6.73 -18.46 27.84
N GLY A 320 -8.05 -18.39 27.99
CA GLY A 320 -8.72 -18.59 29.26
C GLY A 320 -8.53 -19.99 29.86
N LEU A 321 -8.41 -21.01 29.00
CA LEU A 321 -8.16 -22.39 29.40
C LEU A 321 -6.67 -22.70 29.66
N GLY A 322 -5.77 -21.78 29.33
CA GLY A 322 -4.33 -21.96 29.47
C GLY A 322 -3.74 -22.90 28.42
N GLU A 323 -4.40 -23.01 27.26
CA GLU A 323 -3.86 -23.72 26.10
C GLU A 323 -2.76 -22.89 25.42
N SER A 324 -1.97 -23.53 24.56
CA SER A 324 -0.91 -22.85 23.80
C SER A 324 -1.48 -21.76 22.88
N LEU A 325 -1.05 -20.53 23.09
CA LEU A 325 -1.41 -19.37 22.26
C LEU A 325 -0.24 -18.39 22.26
N PRO A 326 0.82 -18.62 21.46
CA PRO A 326 1.99 -17.73 21.41
C PRO A 326 1.64 -16.42 20.71
N SER A 327 2.49 -15.40 20.87
CA SER A 327 2.43 -14.23 20.01
C SER A 327 2.75 -14.58 18.57
N GLY A 328 2.13 -13.89 17.63
CA GLY A 328 2.39 -14.04 16.21
C GLY A 328 1.16 -13.72 15.37
N ARG A 329 1.30 -13.97 14.07
CA ARG A 329 0.25 -13.73 13.08
C ARG A 329 -0.08 -15.02 12.34
N VAL A 330 -1.36 -15.24 12.08
CA VAL A 330 -1.84 -16.37 11.29
C VAL A 330 -3.01 -15.92 10.41
N ARG A 331 -3.11 -16.46 9.19
CA ARG A 331 -4.27 -16.25 8.32
C ARG A 331 -5.18 -17.46 8.35
N ILE A 332 -6.45 -17.24 8.67
CA ILE A 332 -7.51 -18.23 8.54
C ILE A 332 -8.28 -17.89 7.25
N ASP A 333 -7.63 -18.11 6.11
CA ASP A 333 -8.18 -17.80 4.80
C ASP A 333 -9.19 -18.88 4.36
N SER A 334 -10.47 -18.61 4.66
CA SER A 334 -11.57 -19.49 4.29
C SER A 334 -11.62 -19.76 2.78
N GLY A 335 -11.27 -18.78 1.94
CA GLY A 335 -11.25 -18.95 0.49
C GLY A 335 -10.17 -19.91 0.03
N THR A 336 -8.95 -19.78 0.58
CA THR A 336 -7.84 -20.70 0.28
C THR A 336 -8.11 -22.10 0.82
N LEU A 337 -8.68 -22.23 2.02
CA LEU A 337 -9.07 -23.52 2.59
C LEU A 337 -10.10 -24.25 1.73
N LEU A 338 -11.08 -23.54 1.16
CA LEU A 338 -12.08 -24.12 0.26
C LEU A 338 -11.50 -24.59 -1.08
N ASN A 339 -10.37 -24.02 -1.54
CA ASN A 339 -9.66 -24.55 -2.72
C ASN A 339 -9.02 -25.91 -2.44
N GLY A 340 -8.75 -26.22 -1.16
CA GLY A 340 -8.25 -27.51 -0.71
C GLY A 340 -9.34 -28.57 -0.50
N LEU A 341 -10.58 -28.31 -0.92
CA LEU A 341 -11.64 -29.33 -0.91
C LEU A 341 -11.21 -30.51 -1.78
N ARG A 342 -11.00 -31.65 -1.12
CA ARG A 342 -10.71 -32.93 -1.77
C ARG A 342 -11.97 -33.75 -1.84
N ASP A 343 -12.08 -34.53 -2.91
CA ASP A 343 -13.03 -35.63 -2.92
C ASP A 343 -12.52 -36.68 -1.92
N PRO A 344 -13.26 -36.99 -0.84
CA PRO A 344 -12.84 -38.00 0.13
C PRO A 344 -12.75 -39.42 -0.47
N LEU A 345 -13.09 -39.60 -1.74
CA LEU A 345 -12.97 -40.85 -2.49
C LEU A 345 -11.65 -40.99 -3.29
N VAL A 346 -10.74 -40.01 -3.23
CA VAL A 346 -9.47 -40.02 -3.99
C VAL A 346 -8.26 -39.84 -3.06
N ASP A 347 -7.44 -40.89 -2.93
CA ASP A 347 -6.15 -40.85 -2.23
C ASP A 347 -5.06 -40.29 -3.15
N ASP A 348 -4.25 -39.34 -2.67
CA ASP A 348 -3.17 -38.72 -3.46
C ASP A 348 -1.82 -38.90 -2.76
N ASP A 349 -0.97 -39.72 -3.38
CA ASP A 349 0.40 -40.06 -3.00
C ASP A 349 1.33 -38.86 -3.26
N GLY A 350 1.63 -38.09 -2.22
CA GLY A 350 2.42 -36.87 -2.32
C GLY A 350 3.92 -37.10 -2.52
N SER A 351 4.48 -36.50 -3.57
CA SER A 351 5.91 -36.27 -3.70
C SER A 351 6.26 -34.78 -3.76
N HIS A 352 7.47 -34.51 -3.25
CA HIS A 352 8.35 -33.36 -3.47
C HIS A 352 8.42 -32.26 -2.40
N SER A 353 9.62 -32.21 -1.79
CA SER A 353 10.31 -30.95 -1.51
C SER A 353 11.81 -31.15 -1.76
N ASP A 354 12.34 -30.48 -2.78
CA ASP A 354 13.78 -30.22 -2.95
C ASP A 354 14.07 -28.81 -2.45
N ILE A 355 15.15 -28.64 -1.67
CA ILE A 355 15.89 -27.36 -1.58
C ILE A 355 17.39 -27.71 -1.40
N PRO A 356 18.31 -26.96 -2.04
CA PRO A 356 19.45 -26.49 -1.25
C PRO A 356 19.81 -25.00 -1.46
N GLU A 357 20.31 -24.41 -0.37
CA GLU A 357 20.80 -23.05 -0.18
C GLU A 357 22.21 -22.77 -0.76
N SER A 358 22.45 -21.46 -0.93
CA SER A 358 23.63 -20.73 -1.40
C SER A 358 24.92 -20.83 -0.56
N SER A 359 26.06 -20.44 -1.14
CA SER A 359 27.17 -19.79 -0.41
C SER A 359 28.03 -18.89 -1.35
N VAL A 360 28.79 -17.98 -0.72
CA VAL A 360 29.10 -16.59 -1.10
C VAL A 360 30.60 -16.35 -1.40
N GLU A 361 30.87 -15.41 -2.33
CA GLU A 361 32.01 -14.49 -2.62
C GLU A 361 33.51 -14.83 -2.44
N SER A 362 34.34 -14.24 -3.33
CA SER A 362 35.44 -13.32 -2.95
C SER A 362 36.07 -12.57 -4.15
N ALA A 363 36.46 -11.31 -3.89
CA ALA A 363 36.80 -10.21 -4.78
C ALA A 363 38.20 -10.21 -5.44
N VAL A 364 38.37 -9.41 -6.51
CA VAL A 364 39.66 -8.81 -6.93
C VAL A 364 39.45 -7.40 -7.50
N ALA A 365 40.31 -6.45 -7.09
CA ALA A 365 40.27 -5.02 -7.34
C ALA A 365 40.78 -4.60 -8.75
N PRO A 366 40.28 -3.49 -9.35
CA PRO A 366 40.79 -2.98 -10.62
C PRO A 366 41.76 -1.79 -10.46
N THR A 367 42.82 -1.80 -11.26
CA THR A 367 43.78 -0.69 -11.45
C THR A 367 43.47 0.11 -12.72
N ARG A 368 43.56 1.45 -12.63
CA ARG A 368 43.33 2.40 -13.73
C ARG A 368 44.44 2.37 -14.80
N PRO A 369 44.09 2.38 -16.10
CA PRO A 369 44.96 2.90 -17.15
C PRO A 369 44.58 4.34 -17.56
N ALA A 370 45.55 5.06 -18.08
CA ALA A 370 45.60 6.50 -18.26
C ALA A 370 45.46 6.96 -19.74
N ASP A 371 44.46 6.45 -20.47
CA ASP A 371 44.31 6.68 -21.92
C ASP A 371 43.03 7.49 -22.25
N GLY A 372 43.14 8.48 -23.14
CA GLY A 372 42.06 9.38 -23.55
C GLY A 372 40.91 8.65 -24.27
N VAL A 373 41.17 7.52 -24.94
CA VAL A 373 40.12 6.68 -25.55
C VAL A 373 39.24 6.04 -24.50
N GLU A 374 39.81 5.56 -23.39
CA GLU A 374 39.06 4.96 -22.28
C GLU A 374 38.12 5.98 -21.63
N ALA A 375 38.51 7.25 -21.55
CA ALA A 375 37.65 8.31 -21.03
C ALA A 375 36.41 8.53 -21.90
N VAL A 376 36.54 8.41 -23.23
CA VAL A 376 35.41 8.50 -24.18
C VAL A 376 34.48 7.30 -24.03
N LEU A 377 35.04 6.09 -23.95
CA LEU A 377 34.28 4.86 -23.74
C LEU A 377 33.53 4.87 -22.40
N GLU A 378 34.17 5.37 -21.34
CA GLU A 378 33.55 5.54 -20.03
C GLU A 378 32.40 6.55 -20.08
N ALA A 379 32.58 7.68 -20.75
CA ALA A 379 31.54 8.69 -20.91
C ALA A 379 30.30 8.14 -21.65
N ILE A 380 30.50 7.34 -22.70
CA ILE A 380 29.42 6.64 -23.40
C ILE A 380 28.67 5.72 -22.43
N ARG A 381 29.37 4.94 -21.61
CA ARG A 381 28.74 4.05 -20.61
C ARG A 381 27.86 4.83 -19.62
N TRP A 382 28.23 6.06 -19.27
CA TRP A 382 27.49 6.89 -18.31
C TRP A 382 26.27 7.61 -18.90
N ALA A 383 26.06 7.53 -20.21
CA ALA A 383 24.86 8.08 -20.84
C ALA A 383 23.57 7.50 -20.24
N PRO A 384 22.49 8.29 -20.17
CA PRO A 384 21.18 7.80 -19.76
C PRO A 384 20.52 6.97 -20.88
N SER A 385 19.62 6.09 -20.47
CA SER A 385 18.78 5.28 -21.36
C SER A 385 17.52 4.86 -20.62
N GLY A 386 16.41 4.63 -21.34
CA GLY A 386 15.17 4.10 -20.75
C GLY A 386 15.43 2.81 -19.96
N GLY A 387 14.82 2.68 -18.77
CA GLY A 387 15.03 1.53 -17.87
C GLY A 387 16.49 1.27 -17.46
N ASN A 388 17.42 2.21 -17.72
CA ASN A 388 18.88 1.94 -17.66
C ASN A 388 19.30 0.71 -18.49
N ALA A 389 18.62 0.47 -19.62
CA ALA A 389 18.84 -0.68 -20.50
C ALA A 389 20.19 -0.65 -21.21
N GLN A 390 20.76 0.55 -21.44
CA GLN A 390 22.02 0.77 -22.16
C GLN A 390 21.99 0.08 -23.54
N PRO A 391 21.08 0.47 -24.46
CA PRO A 391 20.77 -0.27 -25.70
C PRO A 391 21.85 -0.14 -26.79
N TRP A 392 23.13 -0.16 -26.40
CA TRP A 392 24.25 0.01 -27.31
C TRP A 392 25.36 -1.00 -27.06
N SER A 393 26.04 -1.38 -28.14
CA SER A 393 27.33 -2.07 -28.12
C SER A 393 28.39 -1.22 -28.81
N LEU A 394 29.64 -1.37 -28.40
CA LEU A 394 30.74 -0.55 -28.88
C LEU A 394 31.76 -1.42 -29.61
N GLN A 395 32.21 -0.94 -30.76
CA GLN A 395 33.35 -1.48 -31.49
C GLN A 395 34.38 -0.37 -31.71
N VAL A 396 35.64 -0.65 -31.37
CA VAL A 396 36.74 0.32 -31.54
C VAL A 396 37.67 -0.19 -32.63
N ASP A 397 37.90 0.63 -33.67
CA ASP A 397 38.82 0.35 -34.76
C ASP A 397 39.77 1.55 -34.96
N GLY A 398 40.97 1.47 -34.38
CA GLY A 398 41.94 2.57 -34.38
C GLY A 398 41.34 3.87 -33.78
N PRO A 399 41.24 4.97 -34.54
CA PRO A 399 40.63 6.22 -34.06
C PRO A 399 39.09 6.21 -34.14
N LEU A 400 38.46 5.14 -34.61
CA LEU A 400 37.01 5.07 -34.81
C LEU A 400 36.35 4.34 -33.64
N ILE A 401 35.29 4.94 -33.10
CA ILE A 401 34.39 4.32 -32.12
C ILE A 401 33.04 4.17 -32.79
N HIS A 402 32.67 2.94 -33.12
CA HIS A 402 31.38 2.56 -33.66
C HIS A 402 30.40 2.24 -32.53
N ILE A 403 29.24 2.89 -32.56
CA ILE A 403 28.15 2.68 -31.60
C ILE A 403 27.01 1.99 -32.35
N HIS A 404 26.75 0.74 -31.96
CA HIS A 404 25.69 -0.07 -32.56
C HIS A 404 24.48 -0.16 -31.63
N ALA A 405 23.27 -0.13 -32.19
CA ALA A 405 22.04 -0.46 -31.48
C ALA A 405 22.06 -1.93 -31.05
N ASP A 406 21.64 -2.20 -29.81
CA ASP A 406 21.40 -3.55 -29.31
C ASP A 406 19.90 -3.78 -29.15
N ARG A 407 19.34 -4.56 -30.08
CA ARG A 407 17.89 -4.83 -30.16
C ARG A 407 17.37 -5.71 -29.04
N ASP A 408 18.24 -6.44 -28.35
CA ASP A 408 17.84 -7.31 -27.23
C ASP A 408 17.66 -6.50 -25.93
N ARG A 409 18.13 -5.24 -25.91
CA ARG A 409 18.07 -4.34 -24.75
C ARG A 409 17.03 -3.24 -24.93
N THR A 410 15.82 -3.61 -25.33
CA THR A 410 14.74 -2.67 -25.59
C THR A 410 13.45 -2.99 -24.81
N SER A 411 12.43 -2.14 -24.95
CA SER A 411 11.09 -2.29 -24.37
C SER A 411 10.02 -2.03 -25.43
N LEU A 412 8.76 -2.36 -25.13
CA LEU A 412 7.65 -2.10 -26.05
C LEU A 412 7.46 -0.59 -26.33
N MET A 413 7.92 0.27 -25.43
CA MET A 413 7.90 1.73 -25.60
C MET A 413 8.94 2.24 -26.61
N ASP A 414 9.89 1.41 -27.04
CA ASP A 414 10.85 1.73 -28.09
C ASP A 414 10.24 1.46 -29.48
N VAL A 415 9.29 2.32 -29.85
CA VAL A 415 8.58 2.20 -31.12
C VAL A 415 9.56 2.39 -32.28
N ASP A 416 9.75 1.33 -33.06
CA ASP A 416 10.63 1.27 -34.23
C ASP A 416 12.08 1.72 -33.96
N GLY A 417 12.57 1.52 -32.73
CA GLY A 417 13.94 1.87 -32.34
C GLY A 417 14.17 3.34 -31.99
N ARG A 418 13.13 4.18 -31.99
CA ARG A 418 13.25 5.63 -31.76
C ARG A 418 13.84 5.97 -30.38
N ALA A 419 13.43 5.25 -29.33
CA ALA A 419 13.96 5.44 -27.97
C ALA A 419 15.42 5.00 -27.88
N THR A 420 15.77 3.91 -28.55
CA THR A 420 17.17 3.44 -28.64
C THR A 420 18.06 4.48 -29.31
N HIS A 421 17.59 5.13 -30.38
CA HIS A 421 18.35 6.18 -31.07
C HIS A 421 18.49 7.46 -30.22
N VAL A 422 17.48 7.85 -29.44
CA VAL A 422 17.61 8.91 -28.43
C VAL A 422 18.68 8.55 -27.39
N ALA A 423 18.68 7.31 -26.89
CA ALA A 423 19.66 6.86 -25.92
C ALA A 423 21.09 6.87 -26.49
N ILE A 424 21.28 6.44 -27.75
CA ILE A 424 22.56 6.51 -28.45
C ILE A 424 22.98 7.96 -28.72
N GLY A 425 22.03 8.86 -28.99
CA GLY A 425 22.30 10.30 -29.08
C GLY A 425 22.95 10.85 -27.81
N ALA A 426 22.41 10.50 -26.63
CA ALA A 426 23.01 10.89 -25.37
C ALA A 426 24.43 10.32 -25.19
N ALA A 427 24.66 9.07 -25.62
CA ALA A 427 26.01 8.47 -25.66
C ALA A 427 26.97 9.22 -26.60
N VAL A 428 26.51 9.63 -27.78
CA VAL A 428 27.30 10.43 -28.73
C VAL A 428 27.66 11.79 -28.13
N TYR A 429 26.73 12.47 -27.46
CA TYR A 429 27.05 13.72 -26.77
C TYR A 429 28.13 13.52 -25.70
N ASN A 430 27.98 12.51 -24.85
CA ASN A 430 28.98 12.21 -23.81
C ASN A 430 30.35 11.87 -24.40
N ALA A 431 30.38 11.13 -25.52
CA ALA A 431 31.61 10.84 -26.25
C ALA A 431 32.31 12.13 -26.73
N LYS A 432 31.57 13.07 -27.32
CA LYS A 432 32.10 14.36 -27.78
C LYS A 432 32.64 15.22 -26.64
N VAL A 433 31.90 15.30 -25.53
CA VAL A 433 32.31 16.04 -24.32
C VAL A 433 33.62 15.48 -23.77
N ALA A 434 33.73 14.15 -23.64
CA ALA A 434 34.94 13.49 -23.20
C ALA A 434 36.11 13.68 -24.18
N ALA A 435 35.88 13.48 -25.48
CA ALA A 435 36.91 13.65 -26.49
C ALA A 435 37.44 15.10 -26.52
N ALA A 436 36.56 16.10 -26.36
CA ALA A 436 36.94 17.50 -26.25
C ALA A 436 37.80 17.78 -25.01
N ALA A 437 37.42 17.25 -23.84
CA ALA A 437 38.18 17.41 -22.60
C ALA A 437 39.58 16.78 -22.65
N HIS A 438 39.73 15.70 -23.43
CA HIS A 438 41.00 15.02 -23.64
C HIS A 438 41.76 15.50 -24.89
N GLY A 439 41.27 16.51 -25.60
CA GLY A 439 41.92 17.10 -26.77
C GLY A 439 42.00 16.17 -27.98
N ILE A 440 41.11 15.18 -28.06
CA ILE A 440 41.03 14.15 -29.11
C ILE A 440 39.71 14.20 -29.89
N LEU A 441 39.01 15.34 -29.88
CA LEU A 441 37.73 15.47 -30.57
C LEU A 441 37.94 15.36 -32.09
N GLY A 442 37.09 14.59 -32.75
CA GLY A 442 37.01 14.53 -34.21
C GLY A 442 35.56 14.60 -34.69
N HIS A 443 35.31 14.12 -35.91
CA HIS A 443 34.01 14.17 -36.55
C HIS A 443 33.12 12.99 -36.14
N THR A 444 31.80 13.21 -36.02
CA THR A 444 30.80 12.16 -35.81
C THR A 444 29.91 12.01 -37.04
N VAL A 445 29.82 10.79 -37.58
CA VAL A 445 28.87 10.44 -38.65
C VAL A 445 27.73 9.63 -38.05
N LEU A 446 26.50 10.02 -38.34
CA LEU A 446 25.28 9.32 -37.92
C LEU A 446 24.78 8.43 -39.07
N LEU A 447 24.31 7.23 -38.74
CA LEU A 447 23.87 6.20 -39.70
C LEU A 447 24.84 6.08 -40.91
N PRO A 448 26.13 5.84 -40.66
CA PRO A 448 27.19 5.92 -41.68
C PRO A 448 27.10 4.84 -42.75
N ASP A 449 26.41 3.74 -42.46
CA ASP A 449 26.23 2.60 -43.37
C ASP A 449 24.72 2.40 -43.64
N PRO A 450 24.22 2.74 -44.83
CA PRO A 450 22.83 2.55 -45.21
C PRO A 450 22.38 1.08 -45.19
N ASP A 451 23.31 0.14 -45.32
CA ASP A 451 23.05 -1.30 -45.35
C ASP A 451 23.09 -1.92 -43.94
N SER A 452 23.70 -1.22 -42.97
CA SER A 452 23.74 -1.63 -41.56
C SER A 452 22.68 -0.89 -40.75
N VAL A 453 21.59 -1.61 -40.48
CA VAL A 453 20.49 -1.13 -39.63
C VAL A 453 20.86 -0.97 -38.16
N ASP A 454 22.00 -1.52 -37.73
CA ASP A 454 22.43 -1.49 -36.33
C ASP A 454 23.59 -0.51 -36.08
N LEU A 455 24.36 -0.10 -37.10
CA LEU A 455 25.41 0.90 -36.92
C LEU A 455 24.83 2.32 -36.86
N VAL A 456 24.68 2.87 -35.66
CA VAL A 456 23.96 4.14 -35.44
C VAL A 456 24.87 5.35 -35.52
N ALA A 457 26.09 5.26 -34.99
CA ALA A 457 27.04 6.37 -35.03
C ALA A 457 28.49 5.89 -35.10
N THR A 458 29.32 6.65 -35.81
CA THR A 458 30.79 6.52 -35.78
C THR A 458 31.39 7.82 -35.27
N VAL A 459 32.02 7.77 -34.10
CA VAL A 459 32.78 8.88 -33.53
C VAL A 459 34.24 8.70 -33.92
N THR A 460 34.79 9.64 -34.68
CA THR A 460 36.21 9.66 -35.05
C THR A 460 36.97 10.49 -34.02
N LEU A 461 38.05 9.95 -33.49
CA LEU A 461 39.00 10.68 -32.63
C LEU A 461 39.99 11.45 -33.51
N GLY A 462 40.21 12.71 -33.18
CA GLY A 462 41.00 13.65 -33.98
C GLY A 462 41.81 14.60 -33.12
N ASP A 463 42.07 15.82 -33.61
CA ASP A 463 42.82 16.86 -32.91
C ASP A 463 42.02 18.18 -32.78
N HIS A 464 40.72 18.15 -33.08
CA HIS A 464 39.86 19.32 -32.93
C HIS A 464 39.74 19.71 -31.45
N ARG A 465 39.64 21.01 -31.22
CA ARG A 465 39.46 21.58 -29.87
C ARG A 465 38.13 22.30 -29.78
N ASN A 466 37.35 21.96 -28.75
CA ASN A 466 36.15 22.68 -28.37
C ASN A 466 36.16 22.91 -26.86
N GLN A 467 36.57 24.11 -26.44
CA GLN A 467 36.75 24.42 -25.03
C GLN A 467 35.41 24.45 -24.25
N PHE A 468 34.32 24.83 -24.92
CA PHE A 468 32.99 24.86 -24.32
C PHE A 468 32.50 23.44 -23.99
N LEU A 469 32.63 22.50 -24.92
CA LEU A 469 32.33 21.08 -24.66
C LEU A 469 33.27 20.50 -23.60
N ALA A 470 34.56 20.82 -23.65
CA ALA A 470 35.55 20.33 -22.68
C ALA A 470 35.21 20.76 -21.23
N GLN A 471 34.69 21.97 -21.03
CA GLN A 471 34.30 22.48 -19.71
C GLN A 471 33.12 21.72 -19.08
N ARG A 472 32.26 21.09 -19.89
CA ARG A 472 31.08 20.32 -19.43
C ARG A 472 31.42 18.90 -18.96
N TYR A 473 32.67 18.45 -19.12
CA TYR A 473 33.07 17.07 -18.80
C TYR A 473 32.85 16.67 -17.33
N PRO A 474 33.21 17.49 -16.32
CA PRO A 474 32.94 17.16 -14.92
C PRO A 474 31.43 17.01 -14.65
N SER A 475 30.63 17.96 -15.11
CA SER A 475 29.19 17.99 -14.90
C SER A 475 28.46 16.82 -15.57
N MET A 476 28.89 16.46 -16.78
CA MET A 476 28.42 15.27 -17.49
C MET A 476 28.71 13.98 -16.72
N LEU A 477 29.92 13.86 -16.14
CA LEU A 477 30.28 12.72 -15.29
C LEU A 477 29.51 12.69 -13.97
N GLU A 478 29.05 13.83 -13.46
CA GLU A 478 28.23 13.91 -12.24
C GLU A 478 26.73 13.75 -12.52
N ARG A 479 26.32 13.78 -13.79
CA ARG A 479 24.93 13.73 -14.22
C ARG A 479 24.20 12.51 -13.67
N ARG A 480 23.04 12.78 -13.07
CA ARG A 480 22.15 11.77 -12.48
C ARG A 480 20.68 12.09 -12.75
N THR A 481 19.85 11.05 -12.71
CA THR A 481 18.39 11.19 -12.70
C THR A 481 17.94 11.44 -11.29
N ASN A 482 17.20 12.53 -11.05
CA ASN A 482 16.64 12.85 -9.75
C ASN A 482 15.12 12.73 -9.79
N ARG A 483 14.56 11.72 -9.13
CA ARG A 483 13.12 11.45 -9.14
C ARG A 483 12.36 12.08 -7.99
N GLY A 484 13.03 12.69 -7.00
CA GLY A 484 12.37 13.31 -5.83
C GLY A 484 11.30 14.35 -6.21
N VAL A 485 10.28 14.54 -5.37
CA VAL A 485 9.17 15.49 -5.64
C VAL A 485 9.70 16.93 -5.81
N GLY A 486 10.71 17.32 -5.03
CA GLY A 486 11.41 18.60 -5.20
C GLY A 486 10.57 19.82 -4.83
N ALA A 487 11.20 21.00 -4.89
CA ALA A 487 10.53 22.28 -4.73
C ALA A 487 10.54 23.10 -6.03
N ARG A 488 9.49 23.90 -6.22
CA ARG A 488 9.38 24.84 -7.33
C ARG A 488 10.28 26.05 -7.09
N VAL A 489 11.22 26.27 -8.00
CA VAL A 489 12.11 27.44 -8.01
C VAL A 489 11.97 28.12 -9.37
N PRO A 490 11.79 29.45 -9.43
CA PRO A 490 11.72 30.15 -10.72
C PRO A 490 12.97 29.93 -11.56
N ILE A 491 12.79 29.69 -12.86
CA ILE A 491 13.86 29.69 -13.85
C ILE A 491 13.95 31.11 -14.42
N ASP A 492 15.13 31.72 -14.32
CA ASP A 492 15.37 33.03 -14.91
C ASP A 492 15.65 32.92 -16.43
N ARG A 493 15.57 34.07 -17.11
CA ARG A 493 15.79 34.16 -18.56
C ARG A 493 17.18 33.70 -19.00
N GLY A 494 18.21 33.93 -18.18
CA GLY A 494 19.58 33.54 -18.54
C GLY A 494 19.73 32.02 -18.58
N LEU A 495 19.12 31.33 -17.62
CA LEU A 495 19.05 29.86 -17.62
C LEU A 495 18.17 29.33 -18.75
N GLU A 496 17.01 29.94 -19.01
CA GLU A 496 16.14 29.58 -20.14
C GLU A 496 16.91 29.63 -21.48
N ASP A 497 17.61 30.74 -21.73
CA ASP A 497 18.44 30.92 -22.93
C ASP A 497 19.56 29.87 -22.98
N ALA A 498 20.26 29.63 -21.87
CA ALA A 498 21.34 28.62 -21.81
C ALA A 498 20.87 27.19 -22.07
N LEU A 499 19.67 26.82 -21.61
CA LEU A 499 19.07 25.52 -21.88
C LEU A 499 18.63 25.44 -23.36
N GLY A 500 18.04 26.50 -23.90
CA GLY A 500 17.66 26.59 -25.32
C GLY A 500 18.86 26.48 -26.25
N ASP A 501 19.95 27.16 -25.93
CA ASP A 501 21.21 27.11 -26.66
C ASP A 501 21.84 25.72 -26.61
N ALA A 502 21.84 25.08 -25.43
CA ALA A 502 22.34 23.71 -25.29
C ALA A 502 21.61 22.69 -26.18
N ALA A 503 20.29 22.85 -26.36
CA ALA A 503 19.54 22.02 -27.31
C ALA A 503 19.88 22.36 -28.77
N ARG A 504 19.97 23.64 -29.10
CA ARG A 504 20.18 24.13 -30.48
C ARG A 504 21.54 23.74 -31.03
N ASP A 505 22.58 23.81 -30.20
CA ASP A 505 23.96 23.43 -30.56
C ASP A 505 24.07 21.95 -30.99
N GLU A 506 23.13 21.13 -30.54
CA GLU A 506 23.04 19.70 -30.83
C GLU A 506 21.97 19.37 -31.90
N GLY A 507 21.35 20.38 -32.51
CA GLY A 507 20.36 20.23 -33.57
C GLY A 507 18.94 19.94 -33.08
N GLY A 508 18.66 20.14 -31.79
CA GLY A 508 17.31 20.08 -31.21
C GLY A 508 16.70 21.45 -30.93
N ARG A 509 15.45 21.45 -30.47
CA ARG A 509 14.76 22.62 -29.92
C ARG A 509 14.23 22.27 -28.53
N LEU A 510 14.41 23.17 -27.56
CA LEU A 510 13.80 23.05 -26.24
C LEU A 510 12.54 23.93 -26.18
N HIS A 511 11.44 23.34 -25.73
CA HIS A 511 10.24 24.05 -25.31
C HIS A 511 10.17 23.98 -23.79
N LEU A 512 10.16 25.13 -23.11
CA LEU A 512 10.21 25.19 -21.65
C LEU A 512 8.88 25.73 -21.10
N TYR A 513 8.20 24.92 -20.29
CA TYR A 513 6.92 25.28 -19.68
C TYR A 513 7.13 25.50 -18.19
N THR A 514 6.77 26.70 -17.73
CA THR A 514 6.85 27.07 -16.32
C THR A 514 5.48 27.39 -15.74
N ASP A 515 4.45 27.68 -16.54
CA ASP A 515 3.14 28.06 -16.03
C ASP A 515 2.46 26.90 -15.27
N PRO A 516 1.92 27.12 -14.05
CA PRO A 516 1.28 26.05 -13.29
C PRO A 516 0.09 25.38 -13.98
N HIS A 517 -0.68 26.12 -14.80
CA HIS A 517 -1.81 25.54 -15.53
C HIS A 517 -1.34 24.66 -16.69
N GLU A 518 -0.28 25.07 -17.39
CA GLU A 518 0.35 24.24 -18.42
C GLU A 518 0.98 22.98 -17.81
N LEU A 519 1.70 23.12 -16.69
CA LEU A 519 2.26 21.98 -15.95
C LEU A 519 1.17 21.01 -15.50
N ALA A 520 0.01 21.52 -15.05
CA ALA A 520 -1.14 20.68 -14.71
C ALA A 520 -1.68 19.93 -15.93
N ALA A 521 -1.82 20.59 -17.08
CA ALA A 521 -2.28 19.94 -18.32
C ALA A 521 -1.32 18.84 -18.79
N PHE A 522 -0.01 19.09 -18.75
CA PHE A 522 0.98 18.04 -19.04
C PHE A 522 0.97 16.92 -17.99
N GLY A 523 0.79 17.28 -16.71
CA GLY A 523 0.66 16.32 -15.61
C GLY A 523 -0.51 15.38 -15.80
N ASP A 524 -1.66 15.88 -16.24
CA ASP A 524 -2.86 15.07 -16.53
C ASP A 524 -2.60 14.10 -17.68
N VAL A 525 -1.96 14.56 -18.76
CA VAL A 525 -1.62 13.72 -19.92
C VAL A 525 -0.63 12.61 -19.56
N VAL A 526 0.45 12.96 -18.86
CA VAL A 526 1.49 11.99 -18.47
C VAL A 526 0.97 11.03 -17.40
N GLY A 527 0.16 11.52 -16.45
CA GLY A 527 -0.48 10.67 -15.44
C GLY A 527 -1.43 9.64 -16.05
N ALA A 528 -2.27 10.04 -17.01
CA ALA A 528 -3.13 9.11 -17.74
C ALA A 528 -2.32 8.09 -18.56
N ALA A 529 -1.21 8.50 -19.17
CA ALA A 529 -0.31 7.59 -19.89
C ALA A 529 0.34 6.56 -18.95
N ASP A 530 0.76 6.99 -17.76
CA ASP A 530 1.39 6.11 -16.76
C ASP A 530 0.37 5.11 -16.18
N ARG A 531 -0.88 5.54 -15.95
CA ARG A 531 -1.99 4.64 -15.63
C ARG A 531 -2.12 3.53 -16.70
N ILE A 532 -2.16 3.88 -17.98
CA ILE A 532 -2.24 2.89 -19.07
C ILE A 532 -1.01 1.96 -19.07
N ARG A 533 0.18 2.47 -18.72
CA ARG A 533 1.40 1.66 -18.56
C ARG A 533 1.22 0.56 -17.51
N TYR A 534 0.66 0.88 -16.34
CA TYR A 534 0.37 -0.11 -15.29
C TYR A 534 -0.70 -1.11 -15.72
N LEU A 535 -1.74 -0.66 -16.42
CA LEU A 535 -2.90 -1.49 -16.76
C LEU A 535 -2.67 -2.39 -17.99
N THR A 536 -1.60 -2.15 -18.75
CA THR A 536 -1.24 -2.95 -19.93
C THR A 536 -0.26 -4.06 -19.52
N PRO A 537 -0.62 -5.36 -19.63
CA PRO A 537 0.16 -6.45 -19.05
C PRO A 537 1.65 -6.48 -19.45
N MET A 538 1.95 -6.34 -20.75
CA MET A 538 3.33 -6.38 -21.24
C MET A 538 4.14 -5.15 -20.79
N LEU A 539 3.52 -3.96 -20.79
CA LEU A 539 4.17 -2.72 -20.32
C LEU A 539 4.43 -2.77 -18.81
N HIS A 540 3.49 -3.32 -18.05
CA HIS A 540 3.62 -3.53 -16.62
C HIS A 540 4.74 -4.52 -16.29
N GLU A 541 4.78 -5.67 -16.97
CA GLU A 541 5.84 -6.66 -16.79
C GLU A 541 7.23 -6.05 -17.06
N GLN A 542 7.37 -5.32 -18.16
CA GLN A 542 8.63 -4.64 -18.50
C GLN A 542 8.99 -3.56 -17.48
N MET A 543 8.04 -2.71 -17.08
CA MET A 543 8.24 -1.66 -16.09
C MET A 543 8.67 -2.21 -14.72
N ILE A 544 8.00 -3.25 -14.22
CA ILE A 544 8.38 -3.89 -12.95
C ILE A 544 9.72 -4.63 -13.10
N GLY A 545 9.95 -5.25 -14.27
CA GLY A 545 11.22 -5.89 -14.62
C GLY A 545 12.41 -4.93 -14.72
N GLU A 546 12.19 -3.63 -14.84
CA GLU A 546 13.24 -2.60 -14.77
C GLU A 546 13.72 -2.35 -13.33
N LEU A 547 12.92 -2.64 -12.30
CA LEU A 547 13.26 -2.31 -10.91
C LEU A 547 14.34 -3.23 -10.32
N ARG A 548 15.19 -2.69 -9.45
CA ARG A 548 16.25 -3.43 -8.73
C ARG A 548 16.19 -3.14 -7.24
N TRP A 549 16.31 -4.19 -6.43
CA TRP A 549 16.25 -4.11 -4.98
C TRP A 549 17.66 -4.00 -4.40
N PRO A 550 17.84 -3.32 -3.25
CA PRO A 550 19.13 -3.30 -2.57
C PRO A 550 19.61 -4.73 -2.31
N GLY A 551 20.85 -5.02 -2.69
CA GLY A 551 21.45 -6.35 -2.52
C GLY A 551 21.19 -7.35 -3.67
N SER A 552 20.54 -6.97 -4.77
CA SER A 552 20.42 -7.86 -5.93
C SER A 552 21.68 -7.88 -6.81
N ASP A 553 22.13 -9.08 -7.20
CA ASP A 553 23.33 -9.30 -8.06
C ASP A 553 23.18 -8.75 -9.50
N THR A 554 21.97 -8.33 -9.87
CA THR A 554 21.59 -7.83 -11.20
C THR A 554 21.71 -6.31 -11.37
N ALA A 555 22.33 -5.59 -10.42
CA ALA A 555 22.33 -4.12 -10.33
C ALA A 555 23.02 -3.36 -11.49
N ARG A 556 23.49 -4.02 -12.55
CA ARG A 556 24.22 -3.41 -13.69
C ARG A 556 23.32 -2.91 -14.82
N THR A 557 22.03 -3.25 -14.77
CA THR A 557 20.94 -2.73 -15.60
C THR A 557 19.74 -2.45 -14.69
N GLY A 558 18.74 -1.70 -15.16
CA GLY A 558 17.56 -1.38 -14.35
C GLY A 558 17.74 -0.18 -13.41
N ILE A 559 16.66 0.12 -12.69
CA ILE A 559 16.48 1.26 -11.80
C ILE A 559 16.46 0.75 -10.36
N ASP A 560 17.46 1.14 -9.57
CA ASP A 560 17.46 0.86 -8.12
C ASP A 560 16.29 1.60 -7.47
N ILE A 561 15.45 0.88 -6.70
CA ILE A 561 14.25 1.44 -6.08
C ILE A 561 14.56 2.63 -5.16
N ARG A 562 15.78 2.72 -4.60
CA ARG A 562 16.21 3.86 -3.77
C ARG A 562 16.31 5.15 -4.57
N THR A 563 16.44 5.06 -5.89
CA THR A 563 16.50 6.21 -6.83
C THR A 563 15.13 6.64 -7.34
N LEU A 564 14.04 6.03 -6.85
CA LEU A 564 12.67 6.42 -7.16
C LEU A 564 12.20 7.60 -6.29
N GLY A 565 12.94 7.93 -5.22
CA GLY A 565 12.56 8.97 -4.27
C GLY A 565 11.23 8.65 -3.60
N LEU A 566 11.05 7.38 -3.18
CA LEU A 566 9.85 6.92 -2.50
C LEU A 566 9.80 7.48 -1.08
N GLY A 567 8.68 8.08 -0.69
CA GLY A 567 8.41 8.51 0.67
C GLY A 567 8.18 7.34 1.63
N ASN A 568 8.06 7.66 2.93
CA ASN A 568 7.72 6.67 3.95
C ASN A 568 6.40 5.99 3.59
N GLY A 569 6.47 4.69 3.31
CA GLY A 569 5.29 3.89 3.04
C GLY A 569 4.88 3.72 1.57
N GLU A 570 5.41 4.50 0.64
CA GLU A 570 5.17 4.26 -0.79
C GLU A 570 5.72 2.89 -1.25
N GLY A 571 6.65 2.29 -0.50
CA GLY A 571 7.11 0.91 -0.72
C GLY A 571 6.01 -0.15 -0.58
N ALA A 572 5.11 0.00 0.39
CA ALA A 572 4.00 -0.94 0.57
C ALA A 572 2.95 -0.79 -0.56
N PHE A 573 2.76 0.42 -1.07
CA PHE A 573 1.94 0.65 -2.26
C PHE A 573 2.60 0.04 -3.52
N LEU A 574 3.92 0.18 -3.66
CA LEU A 574 4.69 -0.48 -4.73
C LEU A 574 4.51 -2.01 -4.69
N ASP A 575 4.47 -2.61 -3.49
CA ASP A 575 4.21 -4.05 -3.33
C ASP A 575 2.81 -4.49 -3.78
N VAL A 576 1.82 -3.58 -3.76
CA VAL A 576 0.49 -3.83 -4.32
C VAL A 576 0.52 -3.72 -5.84
N VAL A 577 1.00 -2.60 -6.37
CA VAL A 577 0.90 -2.31 -7.82
C VAL A 577 1.88 -3.10 -8.67
N ARG A 578 2.94 -3.69 -8.08
CA ARG A 578 3.84 -4.61 -8.80
C ARG A 578 3.21 -5.96 -9.12
N ARG A 579 2.06 -6.29 -8.51
CA ARG A 579 1.42 -7.58 -8.69
C ARG A 579 0.57 -7.57 -9.97
N SER A 580 0.91 -8.43 -10.93
CA SER A 580 0.23 -8.49 -12.23
C SER A 580 -1.24 -8.86 -12.11
N ASP A 581 -1.61 -9.70 -11.13
CA ASP A 581 -2.99 -10.08 -10.82
C ASP A 581 -3.85 -8.88 -10.38
N VAL A 582 -3.28 -7.96 -9.60
CA VAL A 582 -3.93 -6.73 -9.11
C VAL A 582 -4.17 -5.75 -10.25
N VAL A 583 -3.15 -5.41 -11.05
CA VAL A 583 -3.33 -4.46 -12.16
C VAL A 583 -4.24 -5.01 -13.26
N THR A 584 -4.19 -6.33 -13.51
CA THR A 584 -5.14 -7.00 -14.42
C THR A 584 -6.57 -6.89 -13.89
N ARG A 585 -6.76 -6.96 -12.57
CA ARG A 585 -8.07 -6.77 -11.95
C ARG A 585 -8.58 -5.34 -12.12
N LEU A 586 -7.73 -4.35 -11.88
CA LEU A 586 -8.05 -2.93 -12.06
C LEU A 586 -8.45 -2.64 -13.51
N ALA A 587 -7.70 -3.17 -14.48
CA ALA A 587 -8.02 -3.01 -15.89
C ALA A 587 -9.42 -3.57 -16.23
N ARG A 588 -9.77 -4.76 -15.70
CA ARG A 588 -11.11 -5.36 -15.87
C ARG A 588 -12.23 -4.55 -15.21
N TRP A 589 -11.93 -3.78 -14.17
CA TRP A 589 -12.89 -2.90 -13.52
C TRP A 589 -13.05 -1.55 -14.23
N GLY A 590 -12.19 -1.22 -15.21
CA GLY A 590 -12.10 0.12 -15.76
C GLY A 590 -11.61 1.14 -14.72
N ALA A 591 -10.78 0.70 -13.77
CA ALA A 591 -10.35 1.43 -12.59
C ALA A 591 -8.88 1.90 -12.72
N GLY A 592 -8.23 2.28 -11.60
CA GLY A 592 -6.79 2.54 -11.54
C GLY A 592 -6.37 4.01 -11.68
N GLU A 593 -7.26 4.97 -11.42
CA GLU A 593 -6.94 6.41 -11.53
C GLU A 593 -5.76 6.83 -10.64
N ALA A 594 -5.62 6.20 -9.47
CA ALA A 594 -4.53 6.50 -8.54
C ALA A 594 -3.14 6.14 -9.09
N LEU A 595 -3.05 5.27 -10.10
CA LEU A 595 -1.78 4.80 -10.68
C LEU A 595 -1.02 5.93 -11.40
N GLY A 596 -1.72 6.95 -11.89
CA GLY A 596 -1.12 8.10 -12.58
C GLY A 596 -0.80 9.30 -11.67
N ILE A 597 -1.30 9.31 -10.43
CA ILE A 597 -1.22 10.48 -9.53
C ILE A 597 0.23 10.86 -9.23
N SER A 598 1.11 9.89 -8.96
CA SER A 598 2.52 10.22 -8.64
C SER A 598 3.23 10.90 -9.82
N ALA A 599 2.98 10.48 -11.06
CA ALA A 599 3.58 11.10 -12.23
C ALA A 599 3.03 12.52 -12.46
N ARG A 600 1.71 12.70 -12.28
CA ARG A 600 1.04 14.00 -12.33
C ARG A 600 1.60 14.97 -11.30
N ASP A 601 1.62 14.56 -10.03
CA ASP A 601 2.04 15.39 -8.90
C ASP A 601 3.52 15.79 -8.99
N ARG A 602 4.37 14.90 -9.51
CA ARG A 602 5.77 15.22 -9.81
C ARG A 602 5.88 16.32 -10.86
N ILE A 603 5.05 16.33 -11.90
CA ILE A 603 5.08 17.39 -12.93
C ILE A 603 4.52 18.70 -12.36
N THR A 604 3.39 18.68 -11.67
CA THR A 604 2.76 19.89 -11.13
C THR A 604 3.61 20.60 -10.08
N SER A 605 4.40 19.85 -9.31
CA SER A 605 5.34 20.39 -8.32
C SER A 605 6.67 20.89 -8.90
N SER A 606 6.89 20.75 -10.21
CA SER A 606 8.17 21.06 -10.86
C SER A 606 8.40 22.56 -11.06
N SER A 607 9.68 22.91 -11.24
CA SER A 607 10.10 24.25 -11.65
C SER A 607 9.78 24.50 -13.12
N ALA A 608 10.05 23.50 -13.97
CA ALA A 608 9.62 23.48 -15.35
C ALA A 608 9.49 22.07 -15.91
N LEU A 609 8.77 21.99 -17.04
CA LEU A 609 8.80 20.88 -17.96
C LEU A 609 9.52 21.31 -19.24
N GLY A 610 10.68 20.73 -19.52
CA GLY A 610 11.42 20.91 -20.77
C GLY A 610 11.09 19.81 -21.76
N VAL A 611 10.65 20.15 -22.96
CA VAL A 611 10.40 19.17 -24.03
C VAL A 611 11.38 19.41 -25.16
N VAL A 612 12.23 18.41 -25.42
CA VAL A 612 13.21 18.47 -26.51
C VAL A 612 12.60 17.87 -27.77
N THR A 613 12.56 18.65 -28.85
CA THR A 613 12.02 18.23 -30.16
C THR A 613 13.07 18.34 -31.26
N VAL A 614 12.82 17.62 -32.35
CA VAL A 614 13.62 17.64 -33.58
C VAL A 614 12.70 17.80 -34.80
N PRO A 615 13.19 18.42 -35.88
CA PRO A 615 12.34 18.82 -37.01
C PRO A 615 11.82 17.65 -37.86
N GLY A 616 12.48 16.49 -37.81
CA GLY A 616 12.13 15.33 -38.63
C GLY A 616 11.74 14.10 -37.81
N SER A 617 11.46 13.01 -38.51
CA SER A 617 11.03 11.73 -37.94
C SER A 617 11.94 10.56 -38.34
N ARG A 618 13.10 10.82 -38.94
CA ARG A 618 14.07 9.78 -39.28
C ARG A 618 14.83 9.39 -38.02
N LEU A 619 15.39 8.18 -38.00
CA LEU A 619 16.18 7.70 -36.87
C LEU A 619 17.37 8.62 -36.54
N GLU A 620 17.97 9.26 -37.54
CA GLU A 620 19.01 10.28 -37.36
C GLU A 620 18.53 11.48 -36.51
N ASP A 621 17.30 11.93 -36.73
CA ASP A 621 16.71 13.04 -35.97
C ASP A 621 16.61 12.68 -34.49
N TYR A 622 16.24 11.44 -34.17
CA TYR A 622 16.20 10.96 -32.78
C TYR A 622 17.59 10.89 -32.13
N VAL A 623 18.65 10.57 -32.89
CA VAL A 623 20.03 10.64 -32.37
C VAL A 623 20.46 12.08 -32.06
N ARG A 624 20.10 13.03 -32.92
CA ARG A 624 20.30 14.47 -32.64
C ARG A 624 19.51 14.92 -31.42
N GLY A 625 18.25 14.50 -31.34
CA GLY A 625 17.37 14.79 -30.21
C GLY A 625 17.89 14.24 -28.88
N GLY A 626 18.48 13.04 -28.89
CA GLY A 626 19.15 12.47 -27.73
C GLY A 626 20.39 13.24 -27.29
N SER A 627 21.20 13.70 -28.26
CA SER A 627 22.36 14.55 -27.97
C SER A 627 21.92 15.89 -27.34
N ALA A 628 20.89 16.51 -27.91
CA ALA A 628 20.30 17.74 -27.38
C ALA A 628 19.69 17.56 -25.98
N ALA A 629 19.00 16.45 -25.73
CA ALA A 629 18.42 16.17 -24.42
C ALA A 629 19.48 15.98 -23.33
N GLU A 630 20.59 15.27 -23.62
CA GLU A 630 21.70 15.14 -22.69
C GLU A 630 22.40 16.49 -22.45
N ALA A 631 22.56 17.32 -23.49
CA ALA A 631 23.12 18.66 -23.36
C ALA A 631 22.28 19.57 -22.45
N VAL A 632 20.95 19.58 -22.64
CA VAL A 632 20.00 20.31 -21.77
C VAL A 632 20.07 19.78 -20.35
N TRP A 633 20.12 18.46 -20.17
CA TRP A 633 20.18 17.85 -18.84
C TRP A 633 21.46 18.24 -18.09
N VAL A 634 22.62 18.15 -18.73
CA VAL A 634 23.89 18.57 -18.13
C VAL A 634 23.86 20.05 -17.77
N CYS A 635 23.39 20.91 -18.67
CA CYS A 635 23.25 22.35 -18.42
C CYS A 635 22.31 22.66 -17.24
N ALA A 636 21.16 21.98 -17.14
CA ALA A 636 20.24 22.16 -16.01
C ALA A 636 20.89 21.76 -14.67
N GLN A 637 21.63 20.66 -14.65
CA GLN A 637 22.32 20.20 -13.43
C GLN A 637 23.45 21.13 -13.00
N GLU A 638 24.21 21.70 -13.95
CA GLU A 638 25.23 22.73 -13.70
C GLU A 638 24.66 23.95 -12.97
N ASN A 639 23.38 24.24 -13.22
CA ASN A 639 22.65 25.34 -12.60
C ASN A 639 21.81 24.90 -11.38
N GLY A 640 22.11 23.72 -10.81
CA GLY A 640 21.52 23.26 -9.54
C GLY A 640 20.16 22.59 -9.63
N PHE A 641 19.65 22.29 -10.84
CA PHE A 641 18.38 21.60 -11.02
C PHE A 641 18.56 20.08 -11.05
N GLY A 642 17.73 19.37 -10.30
CA GLY A 642 17.51 17.94 -10.48
C GLY A 642 16.66 17.71 -11.73
N VAL A 643 17.05 16.73 -12.53
CA VAL A 643 16.37 16.41 -13.79
C VAL A 643 15.87 14.97 -13.78
N GLN A 644 14.61 14.78 -14.19
CA GLN A 644 14.01 13.48 -14.43
C GLN A 644 13.48 13.40 -15.87
N PRO A 645 13.91 12.42 -16.68
CA PRO A 645 13.24 12.14 -17.94
C PRO A 645 11.87 11.51 -17.66
N MET A 646 10.85 12.02 -18.33
CA MET A 646 9.49 11.51 -18.31
C MET A 646 9.18 10.95 -19.70
N SER A 647 8.80 9.68 -19.77
CA SER A 647 8.51 9.02 -21.05
C SER A 647 7.11 8.45 -21.00
N PRO A 648 6.07 9.23 -21.38
CA PRO A 648 4.72 8.66 -21.51
C PRO A 648 4.73 7.54 -22.54
N VAL A 649 3.83 6.55 -22.37
CA VAL A 649 3.81 5.32 -23.19
C VAL A 649 3.84 5.59 -24.70
N PHE A 650 3.11 6.61 -25.13
CA PHE A 650 2.98 7.01 -26.53
C PHE A 650 4.10 7.94 -27.03
N LEU A 651 5.12 8.28 -26.22
CA LEU A 651 6.11 9.33 -26.54
C LEU A 651 6.70 9.18 -27.95
N TYR A 652 6.98 7.93 -28.34
CA TYR A 652 7.56 7.60 -29.64
C TYR A 652 6.54 7.07 -30.65
N ALA A 653 5.26 7.01 -30.33
CA ALA A 653 4.21 6.64 -31.28
C ALA A 653 3.98 7.78 -32.28
N ARG A 654 3.89 7.46 -33.58
CA ARG A 654 3.66 8.45 -34.65
C ARG A 654 2.20 8.52 -35.08
N ASP A 655 1.48 7.42 -34.98
CA ASP A 655 0.10 7.29 -35.42
C ASP A 655 -0.70 6.35 -34.50
N SER A 656 -1.96 6.15 -34.85
CA SER A 656 -2.86 5.26 -34.13
C SER A 656 -2.46 3.79 -34.23
N TYR A 657 -1.73 3.39 -35.28
CA TYR A 657 -1.22 2.03 -35.43
C TYR A 657 -0.13 1.72 -34.40
N ASP A 658 0.77 2.66 -34.16
CA ASP A 658 1.74 2.56 -33.07
C ASP A 658 1.04 2.47 -31.69
N CYS A 659 -0.06 3.20 -31.50
CA CYS A 659 -0.85 3.14 -30.25
C CYS A 659 -1.50 1.76 -30.04
N VAL A 660 -1.99 1.11 -31.10
CA VAL A 660 -2.50 -0.28 -31.05
C VAL A 660 -1.38 -1.27 -30.68
N ARG A 661 -0.18 -1.10 -31.24
CA ARG A 661 0.98 -1.94 -30.90
C ARG A 661 1.42 -1.79 -29.44
N LEU A 662 1.32 -0.58 -28.89
CA LEU A 662 1.66 -0.29 -27.49
C LEU A 662 0.63 -0.89 -26.53
N SER A 663 -0.66 -0.73 -26.82
CA SER A 663 -1.74 -1.31 -26.03
C SER A 663 -3.07 -1.32 -26.80
N ASP A 664 -3.43 -2.46 -27.38
CA ASP A 664 -4.69 -2.61 -28.12
C ASP A 664 -5.94 -2.22 -27.28
N PRO A 665 -6.10 -2.64 -26.01
CA PRO A 665 -7.27 -2.27 -25.21
C PRO A 665 -7.39 -0.76 -24.93
N PHE A 666 -6.27 -0.04 -24.93
CA PHE A 666 -6.20 1.39 -24.61
C PHE A 666 -5.78 2.25 -25.82
N ALA A 667 -5.82 1.70 -27.03
CA ALA A 667 -5.24 2.34 -28.21
C ALA A 667 -5.84 3.70 -28.53
N SER A 668 -7.18 3.82 -28.43
CA SER A 668 -7.88 5.10 -28.66
C SER A 668 -7.56 6.14 -27.58
N GLU A 669 -7.38 5.72 -26.33
CA GLU A 669 -7.01 6.60 -25.23
C GLU A 669 -5.57 7.09 -25.38
N LEU A 670 -4.64 6.19 -25.72
CA LEU A 670 -3.25 6.54 -26.03
C LEU A 670 -3.14 7.51 -27.22
N ASP A 671 -3.91 7.30 -28.28
CA ASP A 671 -3.90 8.19 -29.44
C ASP A 671 -4.46 9.58 -29.10
N ALA A 672 -5.53 9.64 -28.29
CA ALA A 672 -6.06 10.90 -27.79
C ALA A 672 -5.02 11.66 -26.94
N LEU A 673 -4.35 10.98 -26.01
CA LEU A 673 -3.29 11.58 -25.18
C LEU A 673 -2.12 12.08 -26.02
N ARG A 674 -1.73 11.31 -27.06
CA ARG A 674 -0.70 11.70 -28.02
C ARG A 674 -1.08 12.98 -28.77
N VAL A 675 -2.31 13.06 -29.28
CA VAL A 675 -2.82 14.26 -29.96
C VAL A 675 -2.89 15.44 -28.99
N SER A 676 -3.37 15.25 -27.77
CA SER A 676 -3.41 16.28 -26.73
C SER A 676 -2.01 16.82 -26.40
N MET A 677 -1.02 15.95 -26.20
CA MET A 677 0.35 16.39 -25.93
C MET A 677 0.95 17.20 -27.08
N ARG A 678 0.71 16.77 -28.33
CA ARG A 678 1.16 17.53 -29.51
C ARG A 678 0.46 18.88 -29.63
N GLY A 679 -0.82 18.96 -29.26
CA GLY A 679 -1.57 20.22 -29.21
C GLY A 679 -1.05 21.19 -28.15
N LEU A 680 -0.70 20.69 -26.95
CA LEU A 680 -0.06 21.51 -25.89
C LEU A 680 1.30 22.08 -26.32
N LEU A 681 2.00 21.36 -27.20
CA LEU A 681 3.32 21.73 -27.71
C LEU A 681 3.28 22.53 -29.03
N ASP A 682 2.09 22.76 -29.59
CA ASP A 682 1.89 23.37 -30.92
C ASP A 682 2.79 22.77 -32.02
N LEU A 683 2.97 21.44 -32.02
CA LEU A 683 3.90 20.78 -32.93
C LEU A 683 3.30 20.60 -34.34
N SER A 684 4.11 20.92 -35.34
CA SER A 684 3.83 20.58 -36.74
C SER A 684 3.82 19.07 -36.98
N GLY A 685 3.29 18.59 -38.12
CA GLY A 685 3.20 17.15 -38.41
C GLY A 685 4.55 16.42 -38.52
N GLU A 686 5.61 17.12 -38.94
CA GLU A 686 6.94 16.51 -39.15
C GLU A 686 7.81 16.50 -37.89
N GLU A 687 7.56 17.42 -36.94
CA GLU A 687 8.33 17.48 -35.69
C GLU A 687 8.09 16.26 -34.79
N SER A 688 9.18 15.79 -34.17
CA SER A 688 9.18 14.65 -33.26
C SER A 688 9.68 15.05 -31.88
N ILE A 689 9.07 14.48 -30.85
CA ILE A 689 9.51 14.65 -29.46
C ILE A 689 10.63 13.65 -29.21
N ALA A 690 11.80 14.14 -28.79
CA ALA A 690 12.93 13.30 -28.43
C ALA A 690 12.84 12.89 -26.95
N LEU A 691 12.60 13.82 -26.04
CA LEU A 691 12.49 13.52 -24.61
C LEU A 691 11.77 14.64 -23.86
N VAL A 692 11.02 14.26 -22.81
CA VAL A 692 10.47 15.20 -21.82
C VAL A 692 11.33 15.16 -20.58
N LEU A 693 11.72 16.32 -20.07
CA LEU A 693 12.57 16.52 -18.92
C LEU A 693 11.81 17.33 -17.87
N ARG A 694 11.70 16.78 -16.68
CA ARG A 694 11.19 17.48 -15.50
C ARG A 694 12.36 18.13 -14.77
N LEU A 695 12.29 19.44 -14.52
CA LEU A 695 13.31 20.21 -13.80
C LEU A 695 12.75 20.63 -12.43
N SER A 696 13.43 20.22 -11.35
CA SER A 696 13.02 20.54 -9.98
C SER A 696 14.23 20.81 -9.09
N HIS A 697 14.07 21.64 -8.07
CA HIS A 697 15.10 21.79 -7.06
C HIS A 697 14.95 20.68 -6.00
N CYS A 698 15.84 19.69 -6.04
CA CYS A 698 15.79 18.51 -5.18
C CYS A 698 17.12 18.31 -4.43
N PRO A 699 17.10 17.71 -3.22
CA PRO A 699 18.33 17.20 -2.61
C PRO A 699 19.09 16.26 -3.57
N PRO A 700 20.42 16.21 -3.52
CA PRO A 700 21.20 15.34 -4.37
C PRO A 700 20.90 13.86 -4.08
N GLU A 701 20.71 13.05 -5.12
CA GLU A 701 20.49 11.61 -4.98
C GLU A 701 21.70 10.94 -4.30
N THR A 702 21.41 10.02 -3.37
CA THR A 702 22.44 9.32 -2.59
C THR A 702 22.92 8.03 -3.25
N VAL A 703 22.20 7.53 -4.26
CA VAL A 703 22.51 6.29 -4.97
C VAL A 703 22.60 6.55 -6.47
N ARG A 704 23.68 6.07 -7.10
CA ARG A 704 23.90 6.18 -8.56
C ARG A 704 23.62 4.84 -9.23
N SER A 705 22.85 4.83 -10.32
CA SER A 705 22.60 3.62 -11.10
C SER A 705 23.91 3.04 -11.62
N ALA A 706 24.12 1.72 -11.46
CA ALA A 706 25.30 1.08 -12.00
C ALA A 706 25.22 0.94 -13.53
N ARG A 707 26.35 0.56 -14.13
CA ARG A 707 26.53 0.41 -15.59
C ARG A 707 27.17 -0.92 -15.93
N LEU A 708 26.86 -1.45 -17.11
CA LEU A 708 27.51 -2.62 -17.67
C LEU A 708 29.02 -2.37 -17.83
N PRO A 709 29.89 -3.35 -17.53
CA PRO A 709 31.35 -3.18 -17.58
C PRO A 709 31.89 -2.95 -18.99
N ALA A 710 33.04 -2.25 -19.07
CA ALA A 710 33.72 -1.90 -20.32
C ALA A 710 34.27 -3.11 -21.12
N ASN A 711 34.31 -4.31 -20.55
CA ASN A 711 34.79 -5.52 -21.22
C ASN A 711 33.83 -6.06 -22.32
N ARG A 712 32.69 -5.40 -22.55
CA ARG A 712 31.80 -5.68 -23.70
C ARG A 712 32.11 -4.83 -24.94
N ILE A 713 33.17 -4.03 -24.90
CA ILE A 713 33.69 -3.30 -26.06
C ILE A 713 34.45 -4.30 -26.94
N ARG A 714 33.99 -4.51 -28.18
CA ARG A 714 34.73 -5.28 -29.18
C ARG A 714 35.90 -4.41 -29.66
N ARG A 715 37.13 -4.90 -29.50
CA ARG A 715 38.34 -4.25 -30.01
C ARG A 715 38.91 -5.05 -31.15
#